data_AF-A0A6H1FVC4-F1
#
_entry.id   AF-A0A6H1FVC4-F1
#
_cell.length_a   1.000
_cell.length_b   1.000
_cell.length_c   1.000
_cell.angle_alpha   90.00
_cell.angle_beta   90.00
_cell.angle_gamma   90.00
#
_symmetry.space_group_name_H-M   'P 1'
#
loop_
_entity.id
_entity.type
_entity.pdbx_description
1 polymer ?
#
loop_
_entity_poly.entity_id
_entity_poly.type
_entity_poly.pdbx_seq_one_letter_code
_entity_poly.pdbx_strand_id
1 'polypeptide(L)'
;MPPSQIPEAELLPPALPARYSLASGQARLLARVVFVLAIPLFMMLMLALTISLLEPASRWVPLLCSNAAALLLLVISLHAAQRICLWRSAKFSPPPGPQTPEAEPPPGALARWFTASVPLNFRRIENFFKAEGIWSGSLAALTIYIALCGWSSSYVPLAADNNRWIAVGCLAAAIFTALVAERHLSAMAKEASPEAGQIAPVLRLVMAVQLLTLPAFIWPQLNSSLVINLPALLVGLAALEFMLRGLFSLFAPPGDGSAEPKLIPKSQLAAQLSWPPRPLRFLQQELHQRFGIDLRQVWAFTVLRRAFFPMLALMLLCGWLLTGLQQISATQRGVYERFGRSVAVLEPGLHVGMPWPFGRVLLTENGQVHELAAGEDPATQKASPLVDAEGPAPASADRLWDATHNFDKAQIIASQSGDQQSLQIVNSDVRFMWRIGLTDKAALAATYRSANLAELVRSTANQVLVHQFSSLTLDDVLSERRDDLAAQINRAVQQQLDSLGSGVEILSTVVEAIHPPAGAADAFHGVQAAQIAAQSLILREQGSAAEKAALAATNAAVRQDTAKINATEAFSLARATAVRFAAEKNAYQQAGQVFIDELWFKQLQLTLSGRPLLVIDQRIGAGSSPTLDLREFPSLNDAARRDAPVKPAQEPSR
;
A
#
# COMPACT_ATOMS: atom_id res chain seq x y z
N MET A 1 -32.30 -66.55 -72.18
CA MET A 1 -31.05 -65.90 -72.63
C MET A 1 -31.17 -64.41 -72.32
N PRO A 2 -30.20 -63.83 -71.58
CA PRO A 2 -30.28 -62.44 -71.13
C PRO A 2 -29.95 -61.48 -72.29
N PRO A 3 -30.53 -60.27 -72.32
CA PRO A 3 -30.01 -59.22 -73.18
C PRO A 3 -28.66 -58.74 -72.63
N SER A 4 -27.71 -58.66 -73.55
CA SER A 4 -26.33 -58.22 -73.42
C SER A 4 -26.17 -56.92 -72.64
N GLN A 5 -25.31 -56.95 -71.62
CA GLN A 5 -24.65 -55.77 -71.08
C GLN A 5 -23.78 -55.15 -72.17
N ILE A 6 -24.18 -53.96 -72.63
CA ILE A 6 -23.29 -53.05 -73.35
C ILE A 6 -22.44 -52.35 -72.28
N PRO A 7 -21.11 -52.26 -72.42
CA PRO A 7 -20.27 -51.57 -71.45
C PRO A 7 -20.59 -50.08 -71.50
N GLU A 8 -20.90 -49.51 -70.34
CA GLU A 8 -21.07 -48.07 -70.11
C GLU A 8 -19.69 -47.38 -70.11
N ALA A 9 -18.98 -47.50 -71.23
CA ALA A 9 -17.84 -46.68 -71.56
C ALA A 9 -18.34 -45.50 -72.40
N GLU A 10 -17.95 -44.30 -71.99
CA GLU A 10 -17.97 -43.09 -72.83
C GLU A 10 -19.33 -42.41 -73.08
N LEU A 11 -19.93 -41.89 -71.99
CA LEU A 11 -20.74 -40.68 -72.07
C LEU A 11 -20.03 -39.56 -71.29
N LEU A 12 -19.08 -38.89 -71.94
CA LEU A 12 -18.66 -37.55 -71.53
C LEU A 12 -19.83 -36.59 -71.82
N PRO A 13 -20.45 -35.95 -70.80
CA PRO A 13 -21.48 -34.95 -71.05
C PRO A 13 -20.89 -33.66 -71.65
N PRO A 14 -21.69 -32.90 -72.42
CA PRO A 14 -21.24 -31.73 -73.16
C PRO A 14 -20.92 -30.56 -72.21
N ALA A 15 -19.85 -29.83 -72.50
CA ALA A 15 -19.28 -28.71 -71.74
C ALA A 15 -18.85 -29.06 -70.29
N LEU A 16 -17.60 -29.49 -70.12
CA LEU A 16 -16.96 -29.57 -68.80
C LEU A 16 -17.06 -28.19 -68.11
N PRO A 17 -17.63 -28.09 -66.89
CA PRO A 17 -17.85 -26.80 -66.26
C PRO A 17 -16.52 -26.07 -66.01
N ALA A 18 -16.49 -24.77 -66.29
CA ALA A 18 -15.28 -23.92 -66.31
C ALA A 18 -14.35 -24.13 -65.09
N ARG A 19 -14.91 -24.38 -63.90
CA ARG A 19 -14.19 -24.73 -62.66
C ARG A 19 -13.18 -25.89 -62.76
N TYR A 20 -13.38 -26.88 -63.64
CA TYR A 20 -12.43 -27.99 -63.80
C TYR A 20 -11.27 -27.61 -64.71
N SER A 21 -11.54 -26.89 -65.81
CA SER A 21 -10.51 -26.44 -66.75
C SER A 21 -9.52 -25.45 -66.15
N LEU A 22 -9.99 -24.57 -65.24
CA LEU A 22 -9.17 -23.55 -64.58
C LEU A 22 -8.51 -24.03 -63.28
N ALA A 23 -8.82 -25.24 -62.82
CA ALA A 23 -8.44 -25.75 -61.50
C ALA A 23 -6.92 -25.81 -61.29
N SER A 24 -6.16 -26.25 -62.29
CA SER A 24 -4.69 -26.37 -62.20
C SER A 24 -3.99 -25.01 -62.14
N GLY A 25 -4.53 -24.00 -62.82
CA GLY A 25 -4.05 -22.62 -62.73
C GLY A 25 -4.36 -22.00 -61.38
N GLN A 26 -5.59 -22.17 -60.89
CA GLN A 26 -6.01 -21.67 -59.59
C GLN A 26 -5.26 -22.34 -58.42
N ALA A 27 -5.02 -23.65 -58.48
CA ALA A 27 -4.23 -24.35 -57.47
C ALA A 27 -2.80 -23.78 -57.35
N ARG A 28 -2.14 -23.52 -58.49
CA ARG A 28 -0.79 -22.91 -58.50
C ARG A 28 -0.81 -21.47 -57.99
N LEU A 29 -1.83 -20.69 -58.34
CA LEU A 29 -1.98 -19.32 -57.84
C LEU A 29 -2.19 -19.30 -56.32
N LEU A 30 -3.10 -20.13 -55.80
CA LEU A 30 -3.36 -20.24 -54.36
C LEU A 30 -2.10 -20.69 -53.59
N ALA A 31 -1.35 -21.66 -54.14
CA ALA A 31 -0.07 -22.10 -53.57
C ALA A 31 0.93 -20.95 -53.44
N ARG A 32 1.07 -20.13 -54.50
CA ARG A 32 1.96 -18.96 -54.50
C ARG A 32 1.50 -17.92 -53.48
N VAL A 33 0.20 -17.65 -53.39
CA VAL A 33 -0.35 -16.70 -52.42
C VAL A 33 -0.12 -17.18 -50.99
N VAL A 34 -0.37 -18.47 -50.70
CA VAL A 34 -0.09 -19.06 -49.38
C VAL A 34 1.40 -18.91 -49.02
N PHE A 35 2.31 -19.19 -49.96
CA PHE A 35 3.74 -19.02 -49.74
C PHE A 35 4.13 -17.56 -49.48
N VAL A 36 3.58 -16.62 -50.26
CA VAL A 36 3.84 -15.18 -50.08
C VAL A 36 3.30 -14.67 -48.73
N LEU A 37 2.13 -15.15 -48.28
CA LEU A 37 1.55 -14.78 -46.98
C LEU A 37 2.28 -15.37 -45.79
N ALA A 38 3.02 -16.48 -45.96
CA ALA A 38 3.83 -17.07 -44.89
C ALA A 38 4.97 -16.15 -44.44
N ILE A 39 5.52 -15.32 -45.34
CA ILE A 39 6.61 -14.38 -45.05
C ILE A 39 6.21 -13.32 -44.01
N PRO A 40 5.16 -12.48 -44.24
CA PRO A 40 4.75 -11.49 -43.24
C PRO A 40 4.21 -12.13 -41.97
N LEU A 41 3.55 -13.29 -42.06
CA LEU A 41 3.11 -14.06 -40.90
C LEU A 41 4.30 -14.42 -39.98
N PHE A 42 5.37 -14.98 -40.55
CA PHE A 42 6.56 -15.35 -39.81
C PHE A 42 7.27 -14.12 -39.22
N MET A 43 7.42 -13.04 -40.00
CA MET A 43 8.02 -11.80 -39.54
C MET A 43 7.25 -11.17 -38.36
N MET A 44 5.92 -11.15 -38.40
CA MET A 44 5.09 -10.64 -37.31
C MET A 44 5.26 -11.47 -36.03
N LEU A 45 5.30 -12.80 -36.13
CA LEU A 45 5.48 -13.67 -34.98
C LEU A 45 6.88 -13.57 -34.37
N MET A 46 7.94 -13.48 -35.21
CA MET A 46 9.31 -13.26 -34.73
C MET A 46 9.46 -11.90 -34.03
N LEU A 47 8.86 -10.85 -34.60
CA LEU A 47 8.86 -9.52 -33.97
C LEU A 47 8.07 -9.51 -32.65
N ALA A 48 6.92 -10.17 -32.61
CA ALA A 48 6.14 -10.30 -31.37
C ALA A 48 6.90 -11.07 -30.29
N LEU A 49 7.59 -12.15 -30.65
CA LEU A 49 8.39 -12.95 -29.73
C LEU A 49 9.57 -12.15 -29.15
N THR A 50 10.30 -11.43 -30.00
CA THR A 50 11.45 -10.60 -29.57
C THR A 50 11.02 -9.46 -28.65
N ILE A 51 9.91 -8.77 -28.96
CA ILE A 51 9.38 -7.72 -28.09
C ILE A 51 8.88 -8.32 -26.78
N SER A 52 8.18 -9.46 -26.81
CA SER A 52 7.68 -10.11 -25.60
C SER A 52 8.79 -10.56 -24.65
N LEU A 53 9.99 -10.88 -25.16
CA LEU A 53 11.15 -11.23 -24.33
C LEU A 53 11.78 -10.01 -23.65
N LEU A 54 11.69 -8.84 -24.27
CA LEU A 54 12.27 -7.59 -23.76
C LEU A 54 11.29 -6.81 -22.86
N GLU A 55 10.03 -6.72 -23.27
CA GLU A 55 8.99 -5.95 -22.62
C GLU A 55 7.63 -6.67 -22.72
N PRO A 56 7.30 -7.57 -21.77
CA PRO A 56 6.09 -8.39 -21.82
C PRO A 56 4.79 -7.59 -21.81
N ALA A 57 4.79 -6.41 -21.19
CA ALA A 57 3.63 -5.51 -21.12
C ALA A 57 3.49 -4.59 -22.34
N SER A 58 4.31 -4.77 -23.38
CA SER A 58 4.30 -3.95 -24.58
C SER A 58 3.06 -4.18 -25.43
N ARG A 59 2.38 -3.10 -25.81
CA ARG A 59 1.18 -3.17 -26.67
C ARG A 59 1.45 -3.63 -28.11
N TRP A 60 2.70 -3.68 -28.54
CA TRP A 60 3.06 -4.21 -29.86
C TRP A 60 2.71 -5.70 -29.99
N VAL A 61 2.88 -6.46 -28.91
CA VAL A 61 2.68 -7.91 -28.88
C VAL A 61 1.24 -8.31 -29.25
N PRO A 62 0.16 -7.84 -28.56
CA PRO A 62 -1.21 -8.17 -28.95
C PRO A 62 -1.57 -7.77 -30.36
N LEU A 63 -1.08 -6.62 -30.84
CA LEU A 63 -1.41 -6.11 -32.16
C LEU A 63 -0.75 -6.94 -33.27
N LEU A 64 0.52 -7.33 -33.10
CA LEU A 64 1.24 -8.21 -34.02
C LEU A 64 0.64 -9.63 -34.00
N CYS A 65 0.38 -10.18 -32.82
CA CYS A 65 -0.23 -11.50 -32.66
C CYS A 65 -1.63 -11.57 -33.29
N SER A 66 -2.47 -10.54 -33.12
CA SER A 66 -3.81 -10.50 -33.72
C SER A 66 -3.77 -10.46 -35.25
N ASN A 67 -2.86 -9.67 -35.82
CA ASN A 67 -2.67 -9.60 -37.28
C ASN A 67 -2.09 -10.91 -37.84
N ALA A 68 -1.10 -11.50 -37.16
CA ALA A 68 -0.56 -12.82 -37.51
C ALA A 68 -1.65 -13.89 -37.47
N ALA A 69 -2.47 -13.91 -36.41
CA ALA A 69 -3.58 -14.84 -36.27
C ALA A 69 -4.62 -14.68 -37.40
N ALA A 70 -4.95 -13.44 -37.80
CA ALA A 70 -5.86 -13.19 -38.92
C ALA A 70 -5.29 -13.70 -40.26
N LEU A 71 -4.00 -13.47 -40.52
CA LEU A 71 -3.32 -14.00 -41.70
C LEU A 71 -3.26 -15.54 -41.69
N LEU A 72 -3.08 -16.16 -40.53
CA LEU A 72 -3.09 -17.61 -40.41
C LEU A 72 -4.47 -18.21 -40.75
N LEU A 73 -5.59 -17.59 -40.33
CA LEU A 73 -6.93 -18.00 -40.77
C LEU A 73 -7.10 -17.91 -42.29
N LEU A 74 -6.60 -16.84 -42.90
CA LEU A 74 -6.62 -16.68 -44.35
C LEU A 74 -5.80 -17.78 -45.04
N VAL A 75 -4.61 -18.10 -44.53
CA VAL A 75 -3.76 -19.20 -45.02
C VAL A 75 -4.48 -20.55 -44.91
N ILE A 76 -5.16 -20.83 -43.79
CA ILE A 76 -5.94 -22.05 -43.61
C ILE A 76 -7.04 -22.16 -44.68
N SER A 77 -7.79 -21.09 -44.93
CA SER A 77 -8.84 -21.06 -45.95
C SER A 77 -8.30 -21.20 -47.39
N LEU A 78 -7.19 -20.52 -47.71
CA LEU A 78 -6.55 -20.60 -49.03
C LEU A 78 -5.95 -21.98 -49.29
N HIS A 79 -5.33 -22.60 -48.28
CA HIS A 79 -4.78 -23.95 -48.38
C HIS A 79 -5.86 -25.00 -48.59
N ALA A 80 -6.98 -24.89 -47.86
CA ALA A 80 -8.13 -25.77 -48.08
C ALA A 80 -8.73 -25.58 -49.49
N ALA A 81 -8.83 -24.35 -49.99
CA ALA A 81 -9.26 -24.08 -51.36
C ALA A 81 -8.29 -24.65 -52.40
N GLN A 82 -6.97 -24.55 -52.16
CA GLN A 82 -5.94 -25.11 -53.03
C GLN A 82 -6.11 -26.62 -53.17
N ARG A 83 -6.38 -27.35 -52.08
CA ARG A 83 -6.61 -28.80 -52.11
C ARG A 83 -7.83 -29.19 -52.93
N ILE A 84 -8.93 -28.43 -52.82
CA ILE A 84 -10.12 -28.64 -53.66
C ILE A 84 -9.78 -28.43 -55.14
N CYS A 85 -9.03 -27.38 -55.47
CA CYS A 85 -8.55 -27.15 -56.84
C CYS A 85 -7.62 -28.26 -57.33
N LEU A 86 -6.73 -28.79 -56.49
CA LEU A 86 -5.87 -29.93 -56.83
C LEU A 86 -6.70 -31.18 -57.10
N TRP A 87 -7.70 -31.47 -56.27
CA TRP A 87 -8.64 -32.58 -56.47
C TRP A 87 -9.39 -32.45 -57.82
N ARG A 88 -9.90 -31.25 -58.14
CA ARG A 88 -10.54 -30.97 -59.44
C ARG A 88 -9.58 -31.17 -60.60
N SER A 89 -8.32 -30.71 -60.48
CA SER A 89 -7.32 -30.87 -61.52
C SER A 89 -6.97 -32.34 -61.76
N ALA A 90 -6.88 -33.15 -60.70
CA ALA A 90 -6.63 -34.59 -60.80
C ALA A 90 -7.79 -35.36 -61.44
N LYS A 91 -9.03 -34.88 -61.29
CA LYS A 91 -10.20 -35.41 -62.01
C LYS A 91 -10.25 -34.97 -63.49
N PHE A 92 -9.81 -33.76 -63.80
CA PHE A 92 -9.82 -33.21 -65.17
C PHE A 92 -8.67 -33.75 -66.03
N SER A 93 -7.48 -33.88 -65.45
CA SER A 93 -6.30 -34.47 -66.07
C SER A 93 -5.68 -35.46 -65.08
N PRO A 94 -6.11 -36.74 -65.10
CA PRO A 94 -5.54 -37.74 -64.22
C PRO A 94 -4.03 -37.82 -64.45
N PRO A 95 -3.21 -37.87 -63.38
CA PRO A 95 -1.79 -38.09 -63.54
C PRO A 95 -1.55 -39.40 -64.33
N PRO A 96 -0.46 -39.50 -65.11
CA PRO A 96 -0.12 -40.76 -65.77
C PRO A 96 -0.11 -41.86 -64.72
N GLY A 97 -0.82 -42.96 -65.02
CA GLY A 97 -1.02 -44.07 -64.09
C GLY A 97 0.31 -44.58 -63.50
N PRO A 98 0.30 -45.16 -62.29
CA PRO A 98 1.50 -45.66 -61.68
C PRO A 98 2.20 -46.65 -62.63
N GLN A 99 3.48 -46.40 -62.91
CA GLN A 99 4.38 -47.46 -63.35
C GLN A 99 4.35 -48.55 -62.28
N THR A 100 4.36 -49.81 -62.70
CA THR A 100 4.34 -51.03 -61.86
C THR A 100 4.95 -50.80 -60.47
N PRO A 101 4.27 -51.20 -59.38
CA PRO A 101 4.74 -50.89 -58.04
C PRO A 101 6.12 -51.52 -57.82
N GLU A 102 7.14 -50.68 -57.73
CA GLU A 102 8.44 -51.06 -57.19
C GLU A 102 8.19 -51.45 -55.73
N ALA A 103 8.48 -52.72 -55.39
CA ALA A 103 8.22 -53.26 -54.08
C ALA A 103 8.91 -52.40 -53.01
N GLU A 104 8.12 -51.81 -52.10
CA GLU A 104 8.66 -51.11 -50.93
C GLU A 104 9.67 -52.02 -50.21
N PRO A 105 10.88 -51.53 -49.88
CA PRO A 105 11.83 -52.32 -49.13
C PRO A 105 11.23 -52.71 -47.77
N PRO A 106 11.44 -53.94 -47.28
CA PRO A 106 10.86 -54.38 -46.02
C PRO A 106 11.32 -53.44 -44.88
N PRO A 107 10.43 -53.05 -43.96
CA PRO A 107 10.78 -52.16 -42.87
C PRO A 107 11.94 -52.74 -42.04
N GLY A 108 12.91 -51.87 -41.72
CA GLY A 108 14.09 -52.21 -40.92
C GLY A 108 13.71 -52.80 -39.54
N ALA A 109 14.62 -53.58 -38.94
CA ALA A 109 14.37 -54.34 -37.71
C ALA A 109 13.83 -53.50 -36.53
N LEU A 110 14.25 -52.22 -36.44
CA LEU A 110 13.75 -51.27 -35.43
C LEU A 110 12.27 -50.92 -35.61
N ALA A 111 11.82 -50.74 -36.85
CA ALA A 111 10.42 -50.45 -37.14
C ALA A 111 9.51 -51.64 -36.79
N ARG A 112 9.97 -52.87 -37.05
CA ARG A 112 9.26 -54.11 -36.67
C ARG A 112 9.14 -54.27 -35.15
N TRP A 113 10.19 -53.97 -34.38
CA TRP A 113 10.16 -54.03 -32.91
C TRP A 113 9.24 -52.97 -32.30
N PHE A 114 9.25 -51.74 -32.84
CA PHE A 114 8.35 -50.66 -32.41
C PHE A 114 6.88 -50.95 -32.72
N THR A 115 6.57 -51.52 -33.89
CA THR A 115 5.19 -51.87 -34.25
C THR A 115 4.64 -53.09 -33.48
N ALA A 116 5.51 -53.94 -32.93
CA ALA A 116 5.12 -55.12 -32.16
C ALA A 116 4.85 -54.83 -30.67
N SER A 117 5.44 -53.76 -30.13
CA SER A 117 5.37 -53.41 -28.70
C SER A 117 4.23 -52.46 -28.33
N VAL A 118 3.60 -51.80 -29.31
CA VAL A 118 2.48 -50.87 -29.09
C VAL A 118 1.39 -51.14 -30.14
N PRO A 119 0.17 -51.58 -29.76
CA PRO A 119 -0.93 -51.85 -30.69
C PRO A 119 -1.62 -50.55 -31.14
N LEU A 120 -0.84 -49.55 -31.53
CA LEU A 120 -1.35 -48.35 -32.19
C LEU A 120 -1.36 -48.62 -33.68
N ASN A 121 -2.56 -48.66 -34.24
CA ASN A 121 -2.77 -48.90 -35.66
C ASN A 121 -2.31 -47.65 -36.42
N PHE A 122 -1.01 -47.55 -36.72
CA PHE A 122 -0.37 -46.37 -37.32
C PHE A 122 -1.07 -45.89 -38.59
N ARG A 123 -1.66 -46.80 -39.38
CA ARG A 123 -2.50 -46.46 -40.54
C ARG A 123 -3.78 -45.69 -40.17
N ARG A 124 -4.42 -46.00 -39.02
CA ARG A 124 -5.57 -45.22 -38.54
C ARG A 124 -5.13 -43.84 -38.05
N ILE A 125 -4.00 -43.73 -37.36
CA ILE A 125 -3.46 -42.44 -36.89
C ILE A 125 -3.04 -41.57 -38.08
N GLU A 126 -2.41 -42.18 -39.09
CA GLU A 126 -2.02 -41.48 -40.31
C GLU A 126 -3.24 -41.01 -41.12
N ASN A 127 -4.27 -41.86 -41.27
CA ASN A 127 -5.53 -41.47 -41.89
C ASN A 127 -6.31 -40.43 -41.07
N PHE A 128 -6.15 -40.44 -39.75
CA PHE A 128 -6.71 -39.44 -38.83
C PHE A 128 -6.06 -38.07 -39.05
N PHE A 129 -4.72 -37.98 -39.10
CA PHE A 129 -4.03 -36.72 -39.41
C PHE A 129 -4.22 -36.25 -40.87
N LYS A 130 -4.51 -37.17 -41.80
CA LYS A 130 -4.84 -36.83 -43.20
C LYS A 130 -6.25 -36.25 -43.37
N ALA A 131 -7.14 -36.36 -42.39
CA ALA A 131 -8.46 -35.77 -42.46
C ALA A 131 -8.36 -34.23 -42.43
N GLU A 132 -8.86 -33.57 -43.49
CA GLU A 132 -8.72 -32.12 -43.68
C GLU A 132 -9.28 -31.28 -42.53
N GLY A 133 -10.32 -31.79 -41.87
CA GLY A 133 -10.93 -31.14 -40.71
C GLY A 133 -10.03 -31.07 -39.48
N ILE A 134 -9.25 -32.11 -39.20
CA ILE A 134 -8.33 -32.12 -38.06
C ILE A 134 -7.18 -31.15 -38.31
N TRP A 135 -6.61 -31.15 -39.52
CA TRP A 135 -5.54 -30.23 -39.90
C TRP A 135 -5.97 -28.77 -39.80
N SER A 136 -7.16 -28.43 -40.34
CA SER A 136 -7.69 -27.07 -40.25
C SER A 136 -8.09 -26.69 -38.82
N GLY A 137 -8.64 -27.63 -38.05
CA GLY A 137 -9.00 -27.43 -36.65
C GLY A 137 -7.80 -27.22 -35.74
N SER A 138 -6.71 -27.96 -35.94
CA SER A 138 -5.48 -27.80 -35.14
C SER A 138 -4.78 -26.47 -35.42
N LEU A 139 -4.70 -26.05 -36.69
CA LEU A 139 -4.19 -24.73 -37.05
C LEU A 139 -5.09 -23.60 -36.53
N ALA A 140 -6.40 -23.80 -36.48
CA ALA A 140 -7.32 -22.85 -35.85
C ALA A 140 -7.12 -22.77 -34.33
N ALA A 141 -6.84 -23.88 -33.65
CA ALA A 141 -6.47 -23.88 -32.23
C ALA A 141 -5.13 -23.15 -31.99
N LEU A 142 -4.13 -23.36 -32.86
CA LEU A 142 -2.88 -22.59 -32.84
C LEU A 142 -3.14 -21.09 -33.05
N THR A 143 -4.10 -20.75 -33.91
CA THR A 143 -4.49 -19.35 -34.14
C THR A 143 -5.09 -18.70 -32.88
N ILE A 144 -5.93 -19.42 -32.15
CA ILE A 144 -6.46 -18.97 -30.84
C ILE A 144 -5.32 -18.77 -29.85
N TYR A 145 -4.39 -19.73 -29.77
CA TYR A 145 -3.23 -19.62 -28.90
C TYR A 145 -2.40 -18.37 -29.20
N ILE A 146 -2.07 -18.12 -30.48
CA ILE A 146 -1.34 -16.93 -30.91
C ILE A 146 -2.08 -15.65 -30.50
N ALA A 147 -3.41 -15.58 -30.71
CA ALA A 147 -4.20 -14.41 -30.33
C ALA A 147 -4.22 -14.17 -28.81
N LEU A 148 -4.21 -15.23 -28.00
CA LEU A 148 -4.19 -15.15 -26.54
C LEU A 148 -2.81 -14.81 -25.97
N CYS A 149 -1.70 -15.14 -26.65
CA CYS A 149 -0.35 -14.84 -26.17
C CYS A 149 -0.09 -13.34 -25.93
N GLY A 150 -0.80 -12.44 -26.61
CA GLY A 150 -0.67 -10.99 -26.41
C GLY A 150 -1.68 -10.38 -25.43
N TRP A 151 -2.60 -11.19 -24.89
CA TRP A 151 -3.70 -10.71 -24.07
C TRP A 151 -3.24 -10.28 -22.67
N SER A 152 -3.50 -9.02 -22.30
CA SER A 152 -3.17 -8.44 -20.99
C SER A 152 -4.26 -7.47 -20.53
N SER A 153 -4.36 -7.26 -19.21
CA SER A 153 -5.24 -6.27 -18.58
C SER A 153 -4.62 -4.87 -18.51
N SER A 154 -3.28 -4.78 -18.54
CA SER A 154 -2.53 -3.53 -18.43
C SER A 154 -1.39 -3.51 -19.46
N TYR A 155 -1.29 -2.41 -20.20
CA TYR A 155 -0.29 -2.20 -21.25
C TYR A 155 0.54 -0.95 -20.96
N VAL A 156 1.79 -0.94 -21.43
CA VAL A 156 2.63 0.25 -21.41
C VAL A 156 2.18 1.22 -22.51
N PRO A 157 1.95 2.52 -22.20
CA PRO A 157 1.69 3.54 -23.21
C PRO A 157 2.83 3.60 -24.22
N LEU A 158 2.50 3.75 -25.50
CA LEU A 158 3.55 3.81 -26.53
C LEU A 158 4.23 5.16 -26.54
N ALA A 159 5.55 5.11 -26.71
CA ALA A 159 6.34 6.28 -27.01
C ALA A 159 5.87 6.97 -28.30
N ALA A 160 6.02 8.29 -28.36
CA ALA A 160 5.64 9.11 -29.50
C ALA A 160 6.68 9.04 -30.65
N ASP A 161 7.19 7.85 -30.95
CA ASP A 161 8.32 7.63 -31.85
C ASP A 161 7.90 7.41 -33.30
N ASN A 162 8.84 7.54 -34.24
CA ASN A 162 8.61 7.36 -35.68
C ASN A 162 8.22 5.93 -36.08
N ASN A 163 8.60 4.91 -35.30
CA ASN A 163 8.32 3.50 -35.61
C ASN A 163 6.82 3.19 -35.73
N ARG A 164 5.97 3.93 -35.02
CA ARG A 164 4.50 3.78 -35.11
C ARG A 164 3.95 4.17 -36.48
N TRP A 165 4.53 5.18 -37.11
CA TRP A 165 4.11 5.62 -38.44
C TRP A 165 4.53 4.63 -39.53
N ILE A 166 5.68 3.98 -39.36
CA ILE A 166 6.10 2.86 -40.23
C ILE A 166 5.08 1.73 -40.13
N ALA A 167 4.66 1.35 -38.92
CA ALA A 167 3.65 0.31 -38.71
C ALA A 167 2.29 0.69 -39.32
N VAL A 168 1.84 1.95 -39.16
CA VAL A 168 0.61 2.46 -39.79
C VAL A 168 0.70 2.41 -41.31
N GLY A 169 1.84 2.79 -41.90
CA GLY A 169 2.07 2.72 -43.35
C GLY A 169 2.01 1.28 -43.87
N CYS A 170 2.67 0.34 -43.19
CA CYS A 170 2.63 -1.08 -43.52
C CYS A 170 1.21 -1.66 -43.41
N LEU A 171 0.46 -1.31 -42.36
CA LEU A 171 -0.93 -1.72 -42.17
C LEU A 171 -1.85 -1.15 -43.26
N ALA A 172 -1.70 0.13 -43.61
CA ALA A 172 -2.49 0.76 -44.67
C ALA A 172 -2.25 0.10 -46.03
N ALA A 173 -0.99 -0.21 -46.36
CA ALA A 173 -0.65 -0.98 -47.56
C ALA A 173 -1.26 -2.38 -47.53
N ALA A 174 -1.20 -3.08 -46.39
CA ALA A 174 -1.80 -4.41 -46.23
C ALA A 174 -3.34 -4.40 -46.33
N ILE A 175 -4.00 -3.36 -45.81
CA ILE A 175 -5.45 -3.18 -45.95
C ILE A 175 -5.80 -2.96 -47.42
N PHE A 176 -5.04 -2.13 -48.13
CA PHE A 176 -5.27 -1.87 -49.54
C PHE A 176 -5.08 -3.15 -50.39
N THR A 177 -4.03 -3.94 -50.15
CA THR A 177 -3.83 -5.19 -50.87
C THR A 177 -4.93 -6.21 -50.56
N ALA A 178 -5.37 -6.32 -49.30
CA ALA A 178 -6.50 -7.17 -48.92
C ALA A 178 -7.81 -6.71 -49.56
N LEU A 179 -8.06 -5.40 -49.65
CA LEU A 179 -9.23 -4.82 -50.33
C LEU A 179 -9.24 -5.15 -51.83
N VAL A 180 -8.10 -4.99 -52.51
CA VAL A 180 -7.97 -5.32 -53.94
C VAL A 180 -8.20 -6.82 -54.16
N ALA A 181 -7.61 -7.68 -53.31
CA ALA A 181 -7.80 -9.12 -53.38
C ALA A 181 -9.26 -9.53 -53.13
N GLU A 182 -9.93 -8.91 -52.15
CA GLU A 182 -11.34 -9.14 -51.84
C GLU A 182 -12.25 -8.71 -53.00
N ARG A 183 -12.00 -7.54 -53.60
CA ARG A 183 -12.74 -7.06 -54.78
C ARG A 183 -12.55 -7.97 -55.99
N HIS A 184 -11.33 -8.45 -56.20
CA HIS A 184 -11.06 -9.39 -57.28
C HIS A 184 -11.82 -10.72 -57.06
N LEU A 185 -11.73 -11.32 -55.87
CA LEU A 185 -12.42 -12.58 -55.56
C LEU A 185 -13.94 -12.46 -55.57
N SER A 186 -14.50 -11.33 -55.16
CA SER A 186 -15.95 -11.10 -55.19
C SER A 186 -16.49 -10.87 -56.61
N ALA A 187 -15.66 -10.39 -57.54
CA ALA A 187 -15.99 -10.22 -58.95
C ALA A 187 -15.88 -11.53 -59.76
N MET A 188 -15.16 -12.55 -59.26
CA MET A 188 -15.03 -13.83 -59.96
C MET A 188 -16.37 -14.57 -60.04
N ALA A 189 -16.73 -15.06 -61.23
CA ALA A 189 -17.95 -15.82 -61.43
C ALA A 189 -17.95 -17.12 -60.59
N LYS A 190 -19.09 -17.43 -59.94
CA LYS A 190 -19.25 -18.64 -59.11
C LYS A 190 -18.96 -19.94 -59.87
N GLU A 191 -19.17 -19.93 -61.19
CA GLU A 191 -18.91 -21.05 -62.09
C GLU A 191 -17.42 -21.28 -62.35
N ALA A 192 -16.59 -20.23 -62.23
CA ALA A 192 -15.14 -20.30 -62.40
C ALA A 192 -14.42 -20.66 -61.09
N SER A 193 -14.89 -20.16 -59.94
CA SER A 193 -14.32 -20.43 -58.62
C SER A 193 -15.37 -20.34 -57.50
N PRO A 194 -16.02 -21.44 -57.10
CA PRO A 194 -17.01 -21.42 -56.01
C PRO A 194 -16.41 -21.11 -54.63
N GLU A 195 -15.09 -21.30 -54.44
CA GLU A 195 -14.35 -20.99 -53.21
C GLU A 195 -14.21 -19.49 -52.99
N ALA A 196 -14.15 -18.69 -54.06
CA ALA A 196 -13.89 -17.25 -53.97
C ALA A 196 -14.94 -16.54 -53.11
N GLY A 197 -16.21 -16.93 -53.21
CA GLY A 197 -17.28 -16.39 -52.38
C GLY A 197 -17.19 -16.75 -50.89
N GLN A 198 -16.38 -17.74 -50.53
CA GLN A 198 -16.16 -18.19 -49.14
C GLN A 198 -14.85 -17.66 -48.56
N ILE A 199 -13.85 -17.38 -49.42
CA ILE A 199 -12.58 -16.75 -49.05
C ILE A 199 -12.74 -15.22 -48.88
N ALA A 200 -13.56 -14.57 -49.72
CA ALA A 200 -13.75 -13.12 -49.66
C ALA A 200 -14.21 -12.60 -48.27
N PRO A 201 -15.16 -13.26 -47.56
CA PRO A 201 -15.46 -12.91 -46.17
C PRO A 201 -14.26 -12.97 -45.22
N VAL A 202 -13.39 -13.99 -45.36
CA VAL A 202 -12.18 -14.15 -44.53
C VAL A 202 -11.19 -13.01 -44.79
N LEU A 203 -11.07 -12.54 -46.03
CA LEU A 203 -10.30 -11.33 -46.35
C LEU A 203 -10.88 -10.07 -45.68
N ARG A 204 -12.22 -9.93 -45.64
CA ARG A 204 -12.85 -8.83 -44.91
C ARG A 204 -12.59 -8.90 -43.41
N LEU A 205 -12.53 -10.10 -42.84
CA LEU A 205 -12.11 -10.31 -41.45
C LEU A 205 -10.67 -9.82 -41.24
N VAL A 206 -9.73 -10.19 -42.12
CA VAL A 206 -8.34 -9.69 -42.06
C VAL A 206 -8.30 -8.16 -42.11
N MET A 207 -9.05 -7.55 -43.04
CA MET A 207 -9.14 -6.09 -43.14
C MET A 207 -9.76 -5.47 -41.88
N ALA A 208 -10.80 -6.07 -41.31
CA ALA A 208 -11.45 -5.57 -40.09
C ALA A 208 -10.49 -5.60 -38.91
N VAL A 209 -9.70 -6.66 -38.76
CA VAL A 209 -8.67 -6.78 -37.73
C VAL A 209 -7.60 -5.72 -37.90
N GLN A 210 -7.11 -5.51 -39.13
CA GLN A 210 -6.13 -4.46 -39.44
C GLN A 210 -6.70 -3.06 -39.15
N LEU A 211 -7.96 -2.78 -39.52
CA LEU A 211 -8.62 -1.50 -39.23
C LEU A 211 -8.79 -1.27 -37.72
N LEU A 212 -9.15 -2.30 -36.95
CA LEU A 212 -9.26 -2.21 -35.49
C LEU A 212 -7.90 -2.03 -34.80
N THR A 213 -6.79 -2.40 -35.46
CA THR A 213 -5.44 -2.18 -34.92
C THR A 213 -4.91 -0.75 -35.13
N LEU A 214 -5.44 0.00 -36.11
CA LEU A 214 -4.96 1.35 -36.43
C LEU A 214 -5.11 2.36 -35.27
N PRO A 215 -6.25 2.46 -34.56
CA PRO A 215 -6.41 3.42 -33.47
C PRO A 215 -5.34 3.27 -32.38
N ALA A 216 -4.93 2.03 -32.09
CA ALA A 216 -3.90 1.74 -31.11
C ALA A 216 -2.52 2.26 -31.54
N PHE A 217 -2.23 2.44 -32.84
CA PHE A 217 -0.98 3.05 -33.30
C PHE A 217 -1.06 4.57 -33.50
N ILE A 218 -2.21 5.07 -33.97
CA ILE A 218 -2.41 6.50 -34.29
C ILE A 218 -2.44 7.35 -33.02
N TRP A 219 -3.12 6.88 -31.96
CA TRP A 219 -3.28 7.60 -30.70
C TRP A 219 -2.48 6.94 -29.57
N PRO A 220 -1.26 7.43 -29.25
CA PRO A 220 -0.44 6.87 -28.17
C PRO A 220 -1.13 6.84 -26.81
N GLN A 221 -1.95 7.86 -26.53
CA GLN A 221 -2.67 8.03 -25.27
C GLN A 221 -3.84 7.04 -25.08
N LEU A 222 -4.25 6.34 -26.12
CA LEU A 222 -5.39 5.41 -26.07
C LEU A 222 -4.98 4.06 -25.47
N ASN A 223 -4.74 4.03 -24.15
CA ASN A 223 -4.23 2.85 -23.43
C ASN A 223 -5.33 1.96 -22.81
N SER A 224 -6.48 1.87 -23.45
CA SER A 224 -7.58 1.02 -22.98
C SER A 224 -7.33 -0.44 -23.39
N SER A 225 -7.31 -1.35 -22.41
CA SER A 225 -7.15 -2.79 -22.65
C SER A 225 -8.26 -3.36 -23.53
N LEU A 226 -9.48 -2.80 -23.46
CA LEU A 226 -10.58 -3.18 -24.34
C LEU A 226 -10.28 -2.90 -25.81
N VAL A 227 -9.68 -1.75 -26.13
CA VAL A 227 -9.39 -1.38 -27.52
C VAL A 227 -8.25 -2.21 -28.08
N ILE A 228 -7.21 -2.45 -27.28
CA ILE A 228 -6.02 -3.22 -27.69
C ILE A 228 -6.37 -4.70 -27.92
N ASN A 229 -7.26 -5.28 -27.10
CA ASN A 229 -7.68 -6.69 -27.20
C ASN A 229 -8.84 -6.94 -28.18
N LEU A 230 -9.53 -5.91 -28.64
CA LEU A 230 -10.66 -6.05 -29.57
C LEU A 230 -10.33 -6.80 -30.87
N PRO A 231 -9.18 -6.57 -31.54
CA PRO A 231 -8.78 -7.34 -32.72
C PRO A 231 -8.54 -8.83 -32.40
N ALA A 232 -7.92 -9.14 -31.26
CA ALA A 232 -7.67 -10.50 -30.80
C ALA A 232 -8.99 -11.25 -30.55
N LEU A 233 -9.97 -10.58 -29.93
CA LEU A 233 -11.31 -11.13 -29.69
C LEU A 233 -12.01 -11.49 -31.01
N LEU A 234 -11.98 -10.59 -31.99
CA LEU A 234 -12.61 -10.80 -33.29
C LEU A 234 -12.02 -11.99 -34.05
N VAL A 235 -10.68 -12.11 -34.09
CA VAL A 235 -9.99 -13.25 -34.70
C VAL A 235 -10.23 -14.53 -33.91
N GLY A 236 -10.17 -14.47 -32.58
CA GLY A 236 -10.37 -15.61 -31.69
C GLY A 236 -11.75 -16.26 -31.89
N LEU A 237 -12.81 -15.45 -32.01
CA LEU A 237 -14.15 -15.95 -32.29
C LEU A 237 -14.26 -16.62 -33.68
N ALA A 238 -13.63 -16.05 -34.70
CA ALA A 238 -13.61 -16.67 -36.03
C ALA A 238 -12.77 -17.96 -36.07
N ALA A 239 -11.65 -18.00 -35.34
CA ALA A 239 -10.81 -19.18 -35.20
C ALA A 239 -11.53 -20.29 -34.41
N LEU A 240 -12.30 -19.94 -33.38
CA LEU A 240 -13.15 -20.87 -32.66
C LEU A 240 -14.17 -21.53 -33.60
N GLU A 241 -14.76 -20.76 -34.52
CA GLU A 241 -15.66 -21.30 -35.54
C GLU A 241 -14.96 -22.31 -36.46
N PHE A 242 -13.73 -22.01 -36.92
CA PHE A 242 -12.94 -22.94 -37.73
C PHE A 242 -12.58 -24.21 -36.95
N MET A 243 -12.19 -24.07 -35.68
CA MET A 243 -11.86 -25.18 -34.80
C MET A 243 -13.05 -26.10 -34.59
N LEU A 244 -14.22 -25.55 -34.25
CA LEU A 244 -15.45 -26.32 -34.06
C LEU A 244 -15.90 -27.02 -35.34
N ARG A 245 -15.78 -26.37 -36.50
CA ARG A 245 -16.11 -27.01 -37.80
C ARG A 245 -15.13 -28.11 -38.16
N GLY A 246 -13.84 -27.90 -37.91
CA GLY A 246 -12.82 -28.92 -38.06
C GLY A 246 -13.12 -30.14 -37.17
N LEU A 247 -13.46 -29.91 -35.91
CA LEU A 247 -13.87 -30.96 -34.97
C LEU A 247 -15.14 -31.68 -35.43
N PHE A 248 -16.18 -30.95 -35.84
CA PHE A 248 -17.46 -31.54 -36.24
C PHE A 248 -17.39 -32.31 -37.56
N SER A 249 -16.39 -32.03 -38.40
CA SER A 249 -16.17 -32.84 -39.60
C SER A 249 -15.83 -34.30 -39.30
N LEU A 250 -15.39 -34.65 -38.08
CA LEU A 250 -15.19 -36.03 -37.63
C LEU A 250 -16.49 -36.84 -37.52
N PHE A 251 -17.61 -36.15 -37.32
CA PHE A 251 -18.94 -36.76 -37.26
C PHE A 251 -19.65 -36.74 -38.62
N ALA A 252 -19.02 -36.19 -39.66
CA ALA A 252 -19.55 -36.27 -41.01
C ALA A 252 -19.22 -37.65 -41.62
N PRO A 253 -20.16 -38.28 -42.35
CA PRO A 253 -19.90 -39.57 -42.99
C PRO A 253 -18.72 -39.44 -43.96
N PRO A 254 -17.76 -40.40 -43.97
CA PRO A 254 -16.65 -40.38 -44.92
C PRO A 254 -17.21 -40.42 -46.35
N GLY A 255 -16.83 -39.45 -47.18
CA GLY A 255 -17.29 -39.40 -48.57
C GLY A 255 -16.62 -40.48 -49.43
N ASP A 256 -17.36 -41.02 -50.40
CA ASP A 256 -16.94 -42.13 -51.29
C ASP A 256 -15.80 -41.79 -52.28
N GLY A 257 -15.03 -40.71 -52.07
CA GLY A 257 -13.92 -40.27 -52.93
C GLY A 257 -14.31 -39.81 -54.34
N SER A 258 -15.54 -40.08 -54.77
CA SER A 258 -16.14 -39.68 -56.05
C SER A 258 -16.74 -38.28 -56.02
N ALA A 259 -17.20 -37.84 -54.85
CA ALA A 259 -17.80 -36.53 -54.64
C ALA A 259 -16.76 -35.43 -54.34
N GLU A 260 -17.07 -34.21 -54.76
CA GLU A 260 -16.23 -33.04 -54.56
C GLU A 260 -16.09 -32.68 -53.07
N PRO A 261 -14.86 -32.48 -52.55
CA PRO A 261 -14.64 -32.12 -51.15
C PRO A 261 -15.23 -30.74 -50.84
N LYS A 262 -15.95 -30.65 -49.70
CA LYS A 262 -16.54 -29.39 -49.23
C LYS A 262 -15.49 -28.58 -48.48
N LEU A 263 -15.40 -27.27 -48.73
CA LEU A 263 -14.55 -26.36 -47.96
C LEU A 263 -15.04 -26.31 -46.50
N ILE A 264 -14.28 -26.90 -45.58
CA ILE A 264 -14.56 -26.92 -44.14
C ILE A 264 -14.32 -25.55 -43.47
N PRO A 265 -13.19 -24.84 -43.72
CA PRO A 265 -12.88 -23.57 -43.04
C PRO A 265 -13.61 -22.39 -43.68
N LYS A 266 -14.89 -22.22 -43.34
CA LYS A 266 -15.67 -21.00 -43.63
C LYS A 266 -16.08 -20.33 -42.32
N SER A 267 -16.16 -19.00 -42.30
CA SER A 267 -16.65 -18.25 -41.13
C SER A 267 -17.94 -17.50 -41.44
N GLN A 268 -18.96 -17.76 -40.64
CA GLN A 268 -20.22 -17.02 -40.62
C GLN A 268 -20.02 -15.64 -40.00
N LEU A 269 -19.15 -15.52 -38.98
CA LEU A 269 -18.79 -14.23 -38.41
C LEU A 269 -18.14 -13.33 -39.46
N ALA A 270 -17.22 -13.87 -40.25
CA ALA A 270 -16.62 -13.17 -41.37
C ALA A 270 -17.65 -12.81 -42.45
N ALA A 271 -18.65 -13.65 -42.69
CA ALA A 271 -19.73 -13.36 -43.64
C ALA A 271 -20.64 -12.20 -43.21
N GLN A 272 -20.74 -11.93 -41.90
CA GLN A 272 -21.50 -10.80 -41.36
C GLN A 272 -20.80 -9.44 -41.58
N LEU A 273 -19.48 -9.43 -41.82
CA LEU A 273 -18.71 -8.24 -42.20
C LEU A 273 -18.96 -7.84 -43.67
N SER A 274 -20.23 -7.81 -44.09
CA SER A 274 -20.66 -7.36 -45.41
C SER A 274 -21.61 -6.18 -45.29
N TRP A 275 -21.46 -5.20 -46.17
CA TRP A 275 -22.40 -4.09 -46.28
C TRP A 275 -23.47 -4.43 -47.35
N PRO A 276 -24.78 -4.32 -47.05
CA PRO A 276 -25.39 -3.93 -45.77
C PRO A 276 -25.35 -5.07 -44.72
N PRO A 277 -25.23 -4.75 -43.41
CA PRO A 277 -25.15 -5.75 -42.34
C PRO A 277 -26.45 -6.57 -42.25
N ARG A 278 -26.32 -7.90 -42.22
CA ARG A 278 -27.47 -8.83 -42.17
C ARG A 278 -27.22 -9.94 -41.13
N PRO A 279 -27.15 -9.60 -39.82
CA PRO A 279 -26.68 -10.52 -38.77
C PRO A 279 -27.55 -11.78 -38.62
N LEU A 280 -28.84 -11.71 -38.96
CA LEU A 280 -29.79 -12.81 -38.83
C LEU A 280 -29.89 -13.70 -40.08
N ARG A 281 -29.13 -13.42 -41.15
CA ARG A 281 -29.22 -14.25 -42.37
C ARG A 281 -28.76 -15.67 -42.16
N PHE A 282 -27.72 -15.90 -41.36
CA PHE A 282 -27.25 -17.25 -41.07
C PHE A 282 -28.33 -18.04 -40.34
N LEU A 283 -28.95 -17.43 -39.32
CA LEU A 283 -29.99 -18.05 -38.53
C LEU A 283 -31.21 -18.33 -39.41
N GLN A 284 -31.58 -17.39 -40.28
CA GLN A 284 -32.67 -17.58 -41.23
C GLN A 284 -32.40 -18.74 -42.20
N GLN A 285 -31.18 -18.82 -42.77
CA GLN A 285 -30.82 -19.87 -43.70
C GLN A 285 -30.78 -21.24 -43.03
N GLU A 286 -30.23 -21.35 -41.82
CA GLU A 286 -30.18 -22.60 -41.07
C GLU A 286 -31.55 -23.03 -40.55
N LEU A 287 -32.39 -22.11 -40.02
CA LEU A 287 -33.76 -22.44 -39.60
C LEU A 287 -34.60 -22.91 -40.80
N HIS A 288 -34.44 -22.27 -41.95
CA HIS A 288 -35.18 -22.65 -43.15
C HIS A 288 -34.68 -24.00 -43.72
N GLN A 289 -33.36 -24.19 -43.82
CA GLN A 289 -32.79 -25.42 -44.37
C GLN A 289 -32.99 -26.65 -43.47
N ARG A 290 -32.93 -26.50 -42.14
CA ARG A 290 -33.05 -27.62 -41.20
C ARG A 290 -34.46 -27.83 -40.64
N PHE A 291 -35.22 -26.75 -40.47
CA PHE A 291 -36.53 -26.80 -39.79
C PHE A 291 -37.69 -26.30 -40.67
N GLY A 292 -37.43 -25.78 -41.88
CA GLY A 292 -38.46 -25.26 -42.78
C GLY A 292 -39.12 -23.95 -42.33
N ILE A 293 -38.65 -23.33 -41.25
CA ILE A 293 -39.27 -22.13 -40.66
C ILE A 293 -38.80 -20.87 -41.41
N ASP A 294 -39.71 -20.17 -42.09
CA ASP A 294 -39.41 -18.88 -42.73
C ASP A 294 -39.65 -17.70 -41.78
N LEU A 295 -38.58 -17.23 -41.13
CA LEU A 295 -38.62 -16.10 -40.21
C LEU A 295 -39.05 -14.77 -40.87
N ARG A 296 -39.10 -14.66 -42.21
CA ARG A 296 -39.56 -13.44 -42.90
C ARG A 296 -41.05 -13.17 -42.70
N GLN A 297 -41.84 -14.20 -42.46
CA GLN A 297 -43.31 -14.08 -42.30
C GLN A 297 -43.73 -13.80 -40.85
N VAL A 298 -42.78 -13.79 -39.91
CA VAL A 298 -43.05 -13.58 -38.49
C VAL A 298 -43.13 -12.09 -38.17
N TRP A 299 -44.36 -11.57 -38.04
CA TRP A 299 -44.67 -10.18 -37.68
C TRP A 299 -43.92 -9.68 -36.43
N ALA A 300 -43.60 -10.57 -35.48
CA ALA A 300 -42.90 -10.20 -34.25
C ALA A 300 -41.53 -9.54 -34.51
N PHE A 301 -40.77 -9.95 -35.54
CA PHE A 301 -39.46 -9.34 -35.83
C PHE A 301 -39.56 -7.94 -36.43
N THR A 302 -40.62 -7.65 -37.19
CA THR A 302 -40.86 -6.31 -37.75
C THR A 302 -41.31 -5.34 -36.68
N VAL A 303 -42.15 -5.79 -35.73
CA VAL A 303 -42.54 -5.01 -34.55
C VAL A 303 -41.35 -4.77 -33.64
N LEU A 304 -40.55 -5.80 -33.35
CA LEU A 304 -39.37 -5.67 -32.51
C LEU A 304 -38.39 -4.66 -33.10
N ARG A 305 -38.11 -4.71 -34.41
CA ARG A 305 -37.24 -3.73 -35.07
C ARG A 305 -37.82 -2.30 -35.06
N ARG A 306 -39.14 -2.14 -35.16
CA ARG A 306 -39.81 -0.82 -35.15
C ARG A 306 -39.90 -0.21 -33.75
N ALA A 307 -40.09 -1.04 -32.72
CA ALA A 307 -40.20 -0.62 -31.32
C ALA A 307 -38.84 -0.52 -30.60
N PHE A 308 -37.84 -1.30 -31.03
CA PHE A 308 -36.52 -1.33 -30.39
C PHE A 308 -35.84 0.04 -30.38
N PHE A 309 -35.77 0.72 -31.52
CA PHE A 309 -35.12 2.05 -31.59
C PHE A 309 -35.82 3.13 -30.76
N PRO A 310 -37.15 3.34 -30.81
CA PRO A 310 -37.81 4.33 -29.96
C PRO A 310 -37.77 3.94 -28.47
N MET A 311 -37.84 2.66 -28.13
CA MET A 311 -37.74 2.22 -26.72
C MET A 311 -36.32 2.38 -26.18
N LEU A 312 -35.30 2.09 -26.99
CA LEU A 312 -33.90 2.38 -26.68
C LEU A 312 -33.68 3.89 -26.52
N ALA A 313 -34.23 4.71 -27.42
CA ALA A 313 -34.13 6.16 -27.34
C ALA A 313 -34.81 6.70 -26.07
N LEU A 314 -36.00 6.20 -25.72
CA LEU A 314 -36.69 6.55 -24.48
C LEU A 314 -35.89 6.12 -23.25
N MET A 315 -35.36 4.89 -23.26
CA MET A 315 -34.52 4.38 -22.17
C MET A 315 -33.25 5.21 -22.00
N LEU A 316 -32.57 5.57 -23.09
CA LEU A 316 -31.40 6.46 -23.07
C LEU A 316 -31.78 7.87 -22.59
N LEU A 317 -32.93 8.41 -23.00
CA LEU A 317 -33.44 9.70 -22.53
C LEU A 317 -33.74 9.68 -21.03
N CYS A 318 -34.42 8.64 -20.53
CA CYS A 318 -34.69 8.47 -19.10
C CYS A 318 -33.38 8.30 -18.31
N GLY A 319 -32.45 7.49 -18.81
CA GLY A 319 -31.12 7.32 -18.21
C GLY A 319 -30.34 8.64 -18.18
N TRP A 320 -30.43 9.43 -19.26
CA TRP A 320 -29.82 10.75 -19.35
C TRP A 320 -30.45 11.73 -18.34
N LEU A 321 -31.77 11.79 -18.22
CA LEU A 321 -32.47 12.61 -17.21
C LEU A 321 -32.12 12.20 -15.78
N LEU A 322 -31.98 10.90 -15.52
CA LEU A 322 -31.58 10.37 -14.21
C LEU A 322 -30.18 10.84 -13.79
N THR A 323 -29.29 11.20 -14.73
CA THR A 323 -27.98 11.79 -14.37
C THR A 323 -28.09 13.13 -13.63
N GLY A 324 -29.23 13.82 -13.74
CA GLY A 324 -29.52 15.05 -13.00
C GLY A 324 -29.91 14.83 -11.54
N LEU A 325 -30.30 13.62 -11.14
CA LEU A 325 -30.60 13.29 -9.75
C LEU A 325 -29.30 12.97 -9.01
N GLN A 326 -29.04 13.69 -7.93
CA GLN A 326 -27.82 13.57 -7.13
C GLN A 326 -28.18 13.45 -5.65
N GLN A 327 -27.65 12.42 -5.00
CA GLN A 327 -27.81 12.19 -3.57
C GLN A 327 -26.51 12.54 -2.86
N ILE A 328 -26.58 13.48 -1.91
CA ILE A 328 -25.45 13.94 -1.13
C ILE A 328 -25.57 13.38 0.29
N SER A 329 -24.50 12.75 0.78
CA SER A 329 -24.42 12.19 2.13
C SER A 329 -24.36 13.30 3.21
N ALA A 330 -24.73 12.98 4.44
CA ALA A 330 -24.60 13.87 5.60
C ALA A 330 -23.17 14.38 5.83
N THR A 331 -22.16 13.55 5.50
CA THR A 331 -20.74 13.86 5.67
C THR A 331 -20.12 14.62 4.50
N GLN A 332 -20.93 15.02 3.52
CA GLN A 332 -20.50 15.68 2.29
C GLN A 332 -21.37 16.90 1.96
N ARG A 333 -20.83 17.80 1.13
CA ARG A 333 -21.52 18.91 0.46
C ARG A 333 -21.26 18.80 -1.03
N GLY A 334 -22.22 19.24 -1.83
CA GLY A 334 -22.11 19.20 -3.28
C GLY A 334 -21.89 20.59 -3.85
N VAL A 335 -20.73 20.88 -4.41
CA VAL A 335 -20.53 22.09 -5.22
C VAL A 335 -21.20 21.87 -6.57
N TYR A 336 -22.34 22.53 -6.79
CA TYR A 336 -23.11 22.40 -8.02
C TYR A 336 -22.59 23.34 -9.10
N GLU A 337 -22.23 22.75 -10.24
CA GLU A 337 -21.84 23.46 -11.44
C GLU A 337 -22.91 23.39 -12.52
N ARG A 338 -23.08 24.51 -13.21
CA ARG A 338 -23.91 24.62 -14.42
C ARG A 338 -23.05 25.18 -15.54
N PHE A 339 -22.93 24.45 -16.65
CA PHE A 339 -22.04 24.77 -17.77
C PHE A 339 -20.58 25.09 -17.33
N GLY A 340 -20.08 24.41 -16.29
CA GLY A 340 -18.73 24.61 -15.77
C GLY A 340 -18.56 25.80 -14.81
N ARG A 341 -19.62 26.56 -14.52
CA ARG A 341 -19.59 27.64 -13.51
C ARG A 341 -20.21 27.15 -12.20
N SER A 342 -19.56 27.41 -11.07
CA SER A 342 -20.14 27.16 -9.74
C SER A 342 -21.32 28.10 -9.49
N VAL A 343 -22.48 27.51 -9.16
CA VAL A 343 -23.73 28.26 -8.93
C VAL A 343 -24.12 28.26 -7.46
N ALA A 344 -24.04 27.09 -6.81
CA ALA A 344 -24.46 26.92 -5.44
C ALA A 344 -23.69 25.77 -4.76
N VAL A 345 -23.64 25.80 -3.43
CA VAL A 345 -23.23 24.66 -2.62
C VAL A 345 -24.51 24.02 -2.07
N LEU A 346 -24.67 22.74 -2.34
CA LEU A 346 -25.83 21.94 -1.96
C LEU A 346 -25.55 21.26 -0.62
N GLU A 347 -26.51 21.36 0.28
CA GLU A 347 -26.53 20.67 1.57
C GLU A 347 -26.77 19.16 1.42
N PRO A 348 -26.53 18.35 2.46
CA PRO A 348 -26.88 16.93 2.44
C PRO A 348 -28.35 16.68 2.10
N GLY A 349 -28.61 15.74 1.19
CA GLY A 349 -29.98 15.43 0.74
C GLY A 349 -30.06 15.03 -0.72
N LEU A 350 -31.30 14.85 -1.20
CA LEU A 350 -31.59 14.55 -2.60
C LEU A 350 -31.82 15.85 -3.37
N HIS A 351 -31.03 16.08 -4.41
CA HIS A 351 -31.09 17.27 -5.24
C HIS A 351 -31.32 16.90 -6.71
N VAL A 352 -32.01 17.80 -7.41
CA VAL A 352 -32.26 17.69 -8.85
C VAL A 352 -31.55 18.82 -9.57
N GLY A 353 -30.60 18.45 -10.43
CA GLY A 353 -29.86 19.35 -11.30
C GLY A 353 -30.15 19.08 -12.78
N MET A 354 -29.46 19.85 -13.64
CA MET A 354 -29.43 19.56 -15.06
C MET A 354 -28.67 18.24 -15.33
N PRO A 355 -29.12 17.42 -16.30
CA PRO A 355 -28.43 16.21 -16.68
C PRO A 355 -27.04 16.51 -17.26
N TRP A 356 -26.13 15.55 -17.14
CA TRP A 356 -24.78 15.65 -17.69
C TRP A 356 -24.84 15.84 -19.22
N PRO A 357 -24.07 16.73 -19.85
CA PRO A 357 -22.93 17.48 -19.33
C PRO A 357 -23.26 18.90 -18.85
N PHE A 358 -24.54 19.29 -18.82
CA PHE A 358 -24.94 20.66 -18.52
C PHE A 358 -24.89 21.00 -17.02
N GLY A 359 -25.03 19.98 -16.18
CA GLY A 359 -24.84 20.07 -14.73
C GLY A 359 -23.90 19.00 -14.22
N ARG A 360 -23.07 19.34 -13.23
CA ARG A 360 -22.31 18.36 -12.44
C ARG A 360 -22.25 18.80 -10.98
N VAL A 361 -22.17 17.84 -10.06
CA VAL A 361 -21.96 18.10 -8.63
C VAL A 361 -20.59 17.56 -8.26
N LEU A 362 -19.73 18.43 -7.74
CA LEU A 362 -18.45 18.03 -7.15
C LEU A 362 -18.65 17.83 -5.65
N LEU A 363 -18.44 16.61 -5.19
CA LEU A 363 -18.57 16.28 -3.77
C LEU A 363 -17.34 16.80 -3.02
N THR A 364 -17.58 17.45 -1.89
CA THR A 364 -16.57 17.96 -0.97
C THR A 364 -16.97 17.55 0.44
N GLU A 365 -16.02 17.33 1.32
CA GLU A 365 -16.32 16.85 2.67
C GLU A 365 -17.03 17.93 3.50
N ASN A 366 -17.83 17.50 4.48
CA ASN A 366 -18.59 18.37 5.38
C ASN A 366 -18.30 18.01 6.83
N GLY A 367 -17.39 18.74 7.46
CA GLY A 367 -17.10 18.60 8.89
C GLY A 367 -16.31 17.34 9.29
N GLN A 368 -15.75 16.60 8.33
CA GLN A 368 -14.81 15.52 8.62
C GLN A 368 -13.49 16.11 9.14
N VAL A 369 -12.97 15.54 10.22
CA VAL A 369 -11.71 15.97 10.83
C VAL A 369 -10.61 15.05 10.37
N HIS A 370 -9.56 15.64 9.82
CA HIS A 370 -8.36 14.95 9.39
C HIS A 370 -7.23 15.22 10.36
N GLU A 371 -6.45 14.18 10.62
CA GLU A 371 -5.20 14.28 11.35
C GLU A 371 -4.05 14.30 10.34
N LEU A 372 -3.09 15.18 10.55
CA LEU A 372 -1.91 15.29 9.70
C LEU A 372 -0.67 15.49 10.57
N ALA A 373 0.28 14.56 10.50
CA ALA A 373 1.59 14.70 11.12
C ALA A 373 2.56 15.44 10.18
N ALA A 374 3.36 16.35 10.73
CA ALA A 374 4.29 17.18 9.95
C ALA A 374 5.40 16.38 9.25
N GLY A 375 5.86 15.30 9.90
CA GLY A 375 6.92 14.41 9.40
C GLY A 375 6.44 13.27 8.52
N GLU A 376 5.13 13.07 8.35
CA GLU A 376 4.58 11.97 7.55
C GLU A 376 4.77 12.23 6.05
N ASP A 377 5.55 11.37 5.38
CA ASP A 377 5.79 11.42 3.94
C ASP A 377 4.88 10.39 3.21
N PRO A 378 3.93 10.83 2.37
CA PRO A 378 2.97 9.94 1.72
C PRO A 378 3.62 8.98 0.72
N ALA A 379 4.84 9.26 0.25
CA ALA A 379 5.57 8.38 -0.65
C ALA A 379 6.15 7.14 0.04
N THR A 380 6.41 7.22 1.35
CA THR A 380 6.97 6.12 2.17
C THR A 380 5.91 5.40 3.01
N GLN A 381 4.64 5.83 2.91
CA GLN A 381 3.49 5.19 3.56
C GLN A 381 3.26 3.79 2.98
N LYS A 382 3.95 2.78 3.55
CA LYS A 382 3.50 1.39 3.45
C LYS A 382 2.30 1.27 4.38
N ALA A 383 1.14 0.88 3.84
CA ALA A 383 -0.02 0.54 4.65
C ALA A 383 0.42 -0.40 5.78
N SER A 384 0.36 0.07 7.02
CA SER A 384 0.70 -0.75 8.16
C SER A 384 -0.22 -1.97 8.15
N PRO A 385 0.31 -3.20 8.26
CA PRO A 385 -0.52 -4.39 8.29
C PRO A 385 -1.52 -4.27 9.44
N LEU A 386 -2.77 -4.69 9.21
CA LEU A 386 -3.78 -4.77 10.26
C LEU A 386 -3.24 -5.70 11.36
N VAL A 387 -2.96 -5.15 12.54
CA VAL A 387 -2.49 -5.91 13.72
C VAL A 387 -3.71 -6.26 14.56
N ASP A 388 -3.71 -7.46 15.16
CA ASP A 388 -4.75 -7.86 16.12
C ASP A 388 -4.86 -6.86 17.27
N ALA A 389 -6.09 -6.48 17.63
CA ALA A 389 -6.36 -5.51 18.70
C ALA A 389 -5.85 -5.97 20.08
N GLU A 390 -5.73 -7.28 20.29
CA GLU A 390 -5.20 -7.90 21.52
C GLU A 390 -3.71 -8.28 21.40
N GLY A 391 -3.04 -7.86 20.32
CA GLY A 391 -1.62 -8.10 20.10
C GLY A 391 -0.72 -7.18 20.93
N PRO A 392 0.61 -7.44 20.94
CA PRO A 392 1.56 -6.50 21.52
C PRO A 392 1.46 -5.15 20.78
N ALA A 393 1.64 -4.05 21.53
CA ALA A 393 1.61 -2.72 20.96
C ALA A 393 2.57 -2.62 19.76
N PRO A 394 2.14 -2.03 18.64
CA PRO A 394 2.99 -1.92 17.46
C PRO A 394 4.24 -1.10 17.79
N ALA A 395 5.38 -1.47 17.21
CA ALA A 395 6.64 -0.74 17.43
C ALA A 395 6.54 0.75 17.04
N SER A 396 5.62 1.12 16.16
CA SER A 396 5.33 2.52 15.81
C SER A 396 4.67 3.34 16.93
N ALA A 397 4.17 2.70 17.98
CA ALA A 397 3.60 3.35 19.16
C ALA A 397 4.63 3.58 20.28
N ASP A 398 5.85 3.04 20.14
CA ASP A 398 6.94 3.36 21.05
C ASP A 398 7.33 4.84 20.90
N ARG A 399 7.57 5.53 22.02
CA ARG A 399 7.83 6.99 22.08
C ARG A 399 9.12 7.32 22.83
N LEU A 400 10.02 6.35 22.95
CA LEU A 400 11.30 6.53 23.63
C LEU A 400 12.24 7.43 22.81
N TRP A 401 12.94 8.36 23.47
CA TRP A 401 13.83 9.34 22.81
C TRP A 401 15.02 8.70 22.07
N ASP A 402 15.37 7.46 22.42
CA ASP A 402 16.49 6.72 21.83
C ASP A 402 16.10 6.00 20.52
N ALA A 403 14.81 6.01 20.18
CA ALA A 403 14.27 5.46 18.94
C ALA A 403 13.93 6.58 17.94
N THR A 404 14.00 6.26 16.66
CA THR A 404 13.50 7.14 15.59
C THR A 404 12.03 6.87 15.33
N HIS A 405 11.19 7.89 15.46
CA HIS A 405 9.76 7.74 15.21
C HIS A 405 9.42 8.01 13.74
N ASN A 406 8.44 7.30 13.18
CA ASN A 406 8.05 7.43 11.77
C ASN A 406 7.51 8.82 11.39
N PHE A 407 7.09 9.60 12.39
CA PHE A 407 6.52 10.94 12.24
C PHE A 407 7.51 12.05 12.65
N ASP A 408 8.74 11.68 13.03
CA ASP A 408 9.75 12.65 13.44
C ASP A 408 10.17 13.51 12.26
N LYS A 409 10.11 14.82 12.47
CA LYS A 409 10.70 15.79 11.55
C LYS A 409 11.84 16.52 12.23
N ALA A 410 13.02 16.47 11.62
CA ALA A 410 14.15 17.28 12.05
C ALA A 410 13.83 18.77 11.82
N GLN A 411 13.83 19.52 12.91
CA GLN A 411 13.72 20.98 12.92
C GLN A 411 15.06 21.58 13.28
N ILE A 412 15.33 22.74 12.72
CA ILE A 412 16.54 23.51 13.01
C ILE A 412 16.14 24.65 13.93
N ILE A 413 16.79 24.68 15.09
CA ILE A 413 16.75 25.78 16.04
C ILE A 413 18.00 26.62 15.75
N ALA A 414 17.78 27.84 15.26
CA ALA A 414 18.83 28.76 14.86
C ALA A 414 18.64 30.11 15.55
N SER A 415 18.55 30.07 16.89
CA SER A 415 18.35 31.29 17.66
C SER A 415 19.67 31.99 17.97
N GLN A 416 19.58 33.31 17.93
CA GLN A 416 20.58 34.23 18.43
C GLN A 416 20.03 34.82 19.74
N SER A 417 20.30 34.14 20.85
CA SER A 417 19.95 34.66 22.18
C SER A 417 21.18 35.35 22.76
N GLY A 418 21.19 36.69 22.73
CA GLY A 418 22.35 37.49 23.15
C GLY A 418 23.56 37.33 22.23
N ASP A 419 24.75 37.16 22.82
CA ASP A 419 26.03 37.01 22.09
C ASP A 419 26.31 35.57 21.62
N GLN A 420 25.43 34.61 21.91
CA GLN A 420 25.63 33.21 21.53
C GLN A 420 24.69 32.78 20.40
N GLN A 421 25.30 32.42 19.26
CA GLN A 421 24.61 31.74 18.18
C GLN A 421 24.53 30.25 18.54
N SER A 422 23.32 29.74 18.76
CA SER A 422 23.11 28.30 18.95
C SER A 422 22.44 27.72 17.72
N LEU A 423 23.16 26.86 16.99
CA LEU A 423 22.59 26.01 15.95
C LEU A 423 22.39 24.62 16.53
N GLN A 424 21.13 24.19 16.64
CA GLN A 424 20.78 22.89 17.18
C GLN A 424 19.74 22.21 16.30
N ILE A 425 19.76 20.88 16.30
CA ILE A 425 18.81 20.07 15.55
C ILE A 425 18.00 19.28 16.58
N VAL A 426 16.68 19.36 16.46
CA VAL A 426 15.75 18.59 17.29
C VAL A 426 14.78 17.85 16.39
N ASN A 427 14.35 16.67 16.82
CA ASN A 427 13.21 16.00 16.22
C ASN A 427 11.95 16.49 16.92
N SER A 428 10.95 16.88 16.14
CA SER A 428 9.64 17.27 16.63
C SER A 428 8.56 16.38 16.02
N ASP A 429 7.63 15.91 16.86
CA ASP A 429 6.36 15.35 16.43
C ASP A 429 5.24 16.37 16.70
N VAL A 430 4.71 16.93 15.61
CA VAL A 430 3.63 17.92 15.64
C VAL A 430 2.51 17.45 14.74
N ARG A 431 1.31 17.44 15.32
CA ARG A 431 0.08 17.00 14.66
C ARG A 431 -0.90 18.14 14.51
N PHE A 432 -1.53 18.17 13.35
CA PHE A 432 -2.51 19.17 12.96
C PHE A 432 -3.85 18.49 12.77
N MET A 433 -4.84 18.86 13.57
CA MET A 433 -6.22 18.46 13.36
C MET A 433 -6.87 19.56 12.51
N TRP A 434 -7.34 19.21 11.33
CA TRP A 434 -7.90 20.17 10.39
C TRP A 434 -9.18 19.64 9.76
N ARG A 435 -10.00 20.55 9.24
CA ARG A 435 -11.20 20.22 8.46
C ARG A 435 -11.42 21.26 7.37
N ILE A 436 -12.26 20.93 6.39
CA ILE A 436 -12.81 21.96 5.50
C ILE A 436 -13.80 22.79 6.31
N GLY A 437 -13.71 24.12 6.21
CA GLY A 437 -14.56 25.03 6.96
C GLY A 437 -16.05 24.84 6.64
N LEU A 438 -16.91 25.08 7.63
CA LEU A 438 -18.36 24.80 7.53
C LEU A 438 -19.14 25.80 6.66
N THR A 439 -18.48 26.72 5.98
CA THR A 439 -19.12 27.74 5.14
C THR A 439 -19.09 27.37 3.66
N ASP A 440 -20.06 27.83 2.89
CA ASP A 440 -20.11 27.55 1.45
C ASP A 440 -18.90 28.12 0.69
N LYS A 441 -18.37 29.26 1.17
CA LYS A 441 -17.14 29.85 0.63
C LYS A 441 -15.93 28.95 0.85
N ALA A 442 -15.84 28.31 2.02
CA ALA A 442 -14.76 27.37 2.34
C ALA A 442 -14.85 26.11 1.48
N ALA A 443 -16.04 25.54 1.30
CA ALA A 443 -16.25 24.41 0.40
C ALA A 443 -15.81 24.75 -1.04
N LEU A 444 -16.25 25.89 -1.59
CA LEU A 444 -15.83 26.34 -2.93
C LEU A 444 -14.32 26.56 -3.04
N ALA A 445 -13.71 27.18 -2.03
CA ALA A 445 -12.27 27.41 -1.99
C ALA A 445 -11.49 26.08 -2.02
N ALA A 446 -11.90 25.12 -1.18
CA ALA A 446 -11.28 23.82 -1.09
C ALA A 446 -11.37 23.03 -2.41
N THR A 447 -12.52 23.10 -3.12
CA THR A 447 -12.71 22.39 -4.39
C THR A 447 -11.93 22.98 -5.56
N TYR A 448 -11.81 24.31 -5.65
CA TYR A 448 -11.27 24.97 -6.85
C TYR A 448 -9.85 25.52 -6.72
N ARG A 449 -9.37 25.79 -5.51
CA ARG A 449 -8.06 26.44 -5.29
C ARG A 449 -6.97 25.45 -4.90
N SER A 450 -7.33 24.25 -4.48
CA SER A 450 -6.39 23.19 -4.14
C SER A 450 -6.73 21.91 -4.87
N ALA A 451 -5.71 21.27 -5.45
CA ALA A 451 -5.84 19.91 -5.98
C ALA A 451 -5.67 18.85 -4.88
N ASN A 452 -4.87 19.15 -3.85
CA ASN A 452 -4.56 18.27 -2.73
C ASN A 452 -4.47 19.07 -1.43
N LEU A 453 -5.56 19.07 -0.65
CA LEU A 453 -5.66 19.83 0.60
C LEU A 453 -4.67 19.35 1.66
N ALA A 454 -4.49 18.04 1.81
CA ALA A 454 -3.58 17.49 2.81
C ALA A 454 -2.12 17.93 2.56
N GLU A 455 -1.68 17.92 1.30
CA GLU A 455 -0.34 18.37 0.93
C GLU A 455 -0.15 19.89 1.09
N LEU A 456 -1.19 20.66 0.78
CA LEU A 456 -1.20 22.10 1.02
C LEU A 456 -1.06 22.43 2.51
N VAL A 457 -1.85 21.77 3.36
CA VAL A 457 -1.78 21.93 4.82
C VAL A 457 -0.40 21.51 5.34
N ARG A 458 0.12 20.36 4.90
CA ARG A 458 1.44 19.86 5.31
C ARG A 458 2.58 20.81 4.92
N SER A 459 2.63 21.25 3.66
CA SER A 459 3.69 22.14 3.19
C SER A 459 3.64 23.49 3.91
N THR A 460 2.45 24.03 4.11
CA THR A 460 2.22 25.27 4.87
C THR A 460 2.64 25.12 6.33
N ALA A 461 2.20 24.05 6.99
CA ALA A 461 2.57 23.73 8.36
C ALA A 461 4.07 23.58 8.52
N ASN A 462 4.73 22.87 7.61
CA ASN A 462 6.18 22.71 7.62
C ASN A 462 6.93 24.03 7.46
N GLN A 463 6.47 24.89 6.55
CA GLN A 463 7.07 26.22 6.37
C GLN A 463 6.94 27.05 7.66
N VAL A 464 5.77 27.04 8.29
CA VAL A 464 5.53 27.75 9.57
C VAL A 464 6.37 27.15 10.70
N LEU A 465 6.45 25.83 10.81
CA LEU A 465 7.26 25.15 11.82
C LEU A 465 8.74 25.53 11.70
N VAL A 466 9.32 25.44 10.50
CA VAL A 466 10.73 25.81 10.27
C VAL A 466 10.98 27.28 10.64
N HIS A 467 10.08 28.18 10.23
CA HIS A 467 10.18 29.60 10.57
C HIS A 467 10.09 29.82 12.10
N GLN A 468 9.12 29.21 12.77
CA GLN A 468 8.90 29.39 14.20
C GLN A 468 10.08 28.84 15.02
N PHE A 469 10.54 27.62 14.71
CA PHE A 469 11.67 27.00 15.42
C PHE A 469 12.99 27.74 15.20
N SER A 470 13.17 28.40 14.04
CA SER A 470 14.35 29.23 13.80
C SER A 470 14.47 30.40 14.77
N SER A 471 13.36 30.89 15.32
CA SER A 471 13.32 32.05 16.22
C SER A 471 13.41 31.70 17.71
N LEU A 472 13.34 30.42 18.08
CA LEU A 472 13.25 29.95 19.46
C LEU A 472 14.58 29.35 19.94
N THR A 473 14.81 29.28 21.24
CA THR A 473 15.92 28.50 21.82
C THR A 473 15.46 27.09 22.18
N LEU A 474 16.41 26.17 22.42
CA LEU A 474 16.09 24.81 22.87
C LEU A 474 15.29 24.83 24.17
N ASP A 475 15.68 25.68 25.12
CA ASP A 475 15.00 25.81 26.40
C ASP A 475 13.57 26.30 26.21
N ASP A 476 13.32 27.26 25.31
CA ASP A 476 11.96 27.74 25.02
C ASP A 476 11.06 26.61 24.53
N VAL A 477 11.61 25.74 23.68
CA VAL A 477 10.88 24.64 23.03
C VAL A 477 10.70 23.44 23.99
N LEU A 478 11.65 23.20 24.89
CA LEU A 478 11.59 22.14 25.89
C LEU A 478 10.85 22.55 27.18
N SER A 479 10.65 23.84 27.42
CA SER A 479 9.99 24.40 28.61
C SER A 479 8.51 24.04 28.75
N GLU A 480 7.90 24.46 29.87
CA GLU A 480 6.48 24.29 30.17
C GLU A 480 5.52 25.06 29.25
N ARG A 481 6.01 25.94 28.36
CA ARG A 481 5.16 26.79 27.48
C ARG A 481 4.78 26.16 26.14
N ARG A 482 4.68 24.83 26.08
CA ARG A 482 4.35 24.11 24.82
C ARG A 482 2.96 24.47 24.29
N ASP A 483 2.00 24.77 25.16
CA ASP A 483 0.64 25.17 24.78
C ASP A 483 0.64 26.53 24.07
N ASP A 484 1.44 27.49 24.55
CA ASP A 484 1.59 28.81 23.92
C ASP A 484 2.22 28.69 22.54
N LEU A 485 3.23 27.82 22.40
CA LEU A 485 3.88 27.53 21.12
C LEU A 485 2.88 26.89 20.15
N ALA A 486 2.12 25.89 20.60
CA ALA A 486 1.09 25.25 19.80
C ALA A 486 0.02 26.24 19.32
N ALA A 487 -0.44 27.14 20.19
CA ALA A 487 -1.41 28.19 19.84
C ALA A 487 -0.85 29.23 18.87
N GLN A 488 0.45 29.55 18.94
CA GLN A 488 1.12 30.42 17.98
C GLN A 488 1.25 29.76 16.62
N ILE A 489 1.70 28.50 16.58
CA ILE A 489 1.80 27.72 15.34
C ILE A 489 0.42 27.59 14.69
N ASN A 490 -0.61 27.24 15.47
CA ASN A 490 -1.98 27.12 14.98
C ASN A 490 -2.45 28.39 14.26
N ARG A 491 -2.29 29.56 14.91
CA ARG A 491 -2.64 30.86 14.33
C ARG A 491 -1.85 31.19 13.08
N ALA A 492 -0.54 30.94 13.09
CA ALA A 492 0.32 31.21 11.94
C ALA A 492 -0.01 30.32 10.73
N VAL A 493 -0.28 29.02 10.95
CA VAL A 493 -0.73 28.11 9.90
C VAL A 493 -2.09 28.53 9.36
N GLN A 494 -3.05 28.85 10.23
CA GLN A 494 -4.37 29.32 9.79
C GLN A 494 -4.26 30.60 8.95
N GLN A 495 -3.47 31.59 9.39
CA GLN A 495 -3.25 32.84 8.64
C GLN A 495 -2.68 32.59 7.25
N GLN A 496 -1.73 31.65 7.13
CA GLN A 496 -1.13 31.31 5.86
C GLN A 496 -2.11 30.53 4.96
N LEU A 497 -2.92 29.64 5.51
CA LEU A 497 -3.98 28.94 4.77
C LEU A 497 -5.10 29.89 4.32
N ASP A 498 -5.44 30.89 5.14
CA ASP A 498 -6.40 31.94 4.82
C ASP A 498 -5.90 32.87 3.71
N SER A 499 -4.60 33.21 3.70
CA SER A 499 -3.99 34.04 2.66
C SER A 499 -3.96 33.34 1.30
N LEU A 500 -3.73 32.01 1.30
CA LEU A 500 -3.89 31.14 0.13
C LEU A 500 -5.37 30.91 -0.21
N GLY A 501 -6.26 31.26 0.71
CA GLY A 501 -7.70 31.09 0.62
C GLY A 501 -8.08 29.65 0.33
N SER A 502 -7.51 28.72 1.10
CA SER A 502 -7.67 27.27 0.96
C SER A 502 -9.07 26.76 1.35
N GLY A 503 -9.78 27.49 2.21
CA GLY A 503 -11.04 27.02 2.81
C GLY A 503 -10.85 26.00 3.93
N VAL A 504 -9.61 25.79 4.39
CA VAL A 504 -9.29 24.90 5.51
C VAL A 504 -9.36 25.66 6.84
N GLU A 505 -9.88 24.98 7.85
CA GLU A 505 -9.89 25.39 9.25
C GLU A 505 -9.01 24.43 10.06
N ILE A 506 -7.97 24.97 10.72
CA ILE A 506 -7.18 24.23 11.70
C ILE A 506 -7.93 24.27 13.03
N LEU A 507 -8.29 23.09 13.55
CA LEU A 507 -9.00 22.94 14.82
C LEU A 507 -8.04 22.99 15.99
N SER A 508 -6.92 22.28 15.89
CA SER A 508 -5.91 22.23 16.92
C SER A 508 -4.55 21.87 16.34
N THR A 509 -3.51 22.30 17.04
CA THR A 509 -2.14 21.86 16.83
C THR A 509 -1.66 21.23 18.11
N VAL A 510 -1.17 20.01 18.04
CA VAL A 510 -0.68 19.27 19.20
C VAL A 510 0.80 18.99 19.00
N VAL A 511 1.61 19.43 19.96
CA VAL A 511 3.03 19.12 20.01
C VAL A 511 3.17 17.88 20.90
N GLU A 512 3.33 16.71 20.30
CA GLU A 512 3.40 15.45 21.05
C GLU A 512 4.76 15.29 21.73
N ALA A 513 5.84 15.51 20.99
CA ALA A 513 7.19 15.35 21.51
C ALA A 513 8.17 16.30 20.81
N ILE A 514 9.15 16.78 21.57
CA ILE A 514 10.34 17.43 21.02
C ILE A 514 11.54 16.91 21.79
N HIS A 515 12.48 16.30 21.08
CA HIS A 515 13.65 15.67 21.66
C HIS A 515 14.87 15.82 20.74
N PRO A 516 16.10 15.70 21.27
CA PRO A 516 17.28 15.55 20.45
C PRO A 516 17.15 14.33 19.51
N PRO A 517 17.81 14.32 18.35
CA PRO A 517 17.83 13.14 17.49
C PRO A 517 18.39 11.94 18.25
N ALA A 518 17.88 10.73 17.97
CA ALA A 518 18.21 9.51 18.70
C ALA A 518 19.73 9.28 18.88
N GLY A 519 20.54 9.57 17.85
CA GLY A 519 22.00 9.45 17.92
C GLY A 519 22.71 10.41 18.89
N ALA A 520 22.02 11.42 19.41
CA ALA A 520 22.55 12.42 20.34
C ALA A 520 21.86 12.37 21.73
N ALA A 521 20.86 11.51 21.93
CA ALA A 521 20.10 11.43 23.18
C ALA A 521 21.00 11.11 24.39
N ASP A 522 21.86 10.09 24.28
CA ASP A 522 22.82 9.71 25.32
C ASP A 522 23.76 10.85 25.71
N ALA A 523 24.28 11.57 24.70
CA ALA A 523 25.17 12.71 24.93
C ALA A 523 24.44 13.85 25.67
N PHE A 524 23.19 14.12 25.30
CA PHE A 524 22.35 15.13 25.94
C PHE A 524 22.03 14.77 27.39
N HIS A 525 21.63 13.52 27.64
CA HIS A 525 21.45 12.99 29.00
C HIS A 525 22.74 13.09 29.82
N GLY A 526 23.89 12.82 29.22
CA GLY A 526 25.20 12.96 29.85
C GLY A 526 25.50 14.40 30.31
N VAL A 527 25.24 15.40 29.47
CA VAL A 527 25.43 16.82 29.83
C VAL A 527 24.50 17.23 30.97
N GLN A 528 23.22 16.87 30.91
CA GLN A 528 22.27 17.16 31.98
C GLN A 528 22.66 16.47 33.30
N ALA A 529 23.05 15.18 33.24
CA ALA A 529 23.51 14.43 34.40
C ALA A 529 24.76 15.07 35.02
N ALA A 530 25.72 15.52 34.20
CA ALA A 530 26.91 16.22 34.66
C ALA A 530 26.58 17.57 35.31
N GLN A 531 25.64 18.34 34.75
CA GLN A 531 25.20 19.62 35.31
C GLN A 531 24.48 19.43 36.66
N ILE A 532 23.58 18.45 36.75
CA ILE A 532 22.90 18.08 38.00
C ILE A 532 23.93 17.62 39.04
N ALA A 533 24.91 16.79 38.65
CA ALA A 533 25.97 16.33 39.53
C ALA A 533 26.84 17.48 40.04
N ALA A 534 27.24 18.40 39.16
CA ALA A 534 27.99 19.60 39.53
C ALA A 534 27.21 20.48 40.50
N GLN A 535 25.93 20.75 40.22
CA GLN A 535 25.07 21.55 41.10
C GLN A 535 24.86 20.86 42.46
N SER A 536 24.68 19.54 42.48
CA SER A 536 24.59 18.73 43.69
C SER A 536 25.87 18.82 44.53
N LEU A 537 27.04 18.73 43.91
CA LEU A 537 28.33 18.89 44.60
C LEU A 537 28.47 20.30 45.21
N ILE A 538 28.11 21.34 44.46
CA ILE A 538 28.15 22.72 44.96
C ILE A 538 27.24 22.87 46.18
N LEU A 539 25.98 22.44 46.09
CA LEU A 539 25.01 22.53 47.18
C LEU A 539 25.45 21.71 48.40
N ARG A 540 26.05 20.53 48.18
CA ARG A 540 26.59 19.69 49.26
C ARG A 540 27.74 20.38 49.99
N GLU A 541 28.70 20.96 49.26
CA GLU A 541 29.83 21.67 49.87
C GLU A 541 29.40 22.97 50.56
N GLN A 542 28.41 23.68 50.00
CA GLN A 542 27.79 24.83 50.68
C GLN A 542 27.11 24.41 51.99
N GLY A 543 26.38 23.29 51.99
CA GLY A 543 25.78 22.73 53.20
C GLY A 543 26.83 22.35 54.26
N SER A 544 27.89 21.67 53.86
CA SER A 544 29.03 21.30 54.73
C SER A 544 29.74 22.53 55.32
N ALA A 545 29.93 23.58 54.52
CA ALA A 545 30.51 24.84 54.98
C ALA A 545 29.60 25.54 55.99
N ALA A 546 28.29 25.59 55.72
CA ALA A 546 27.31 26.17 56.64
C ALA A 546 27.24 25.41 57.97
N GLU A 547 27.25 24.07 57.95
CA GLU A 547 27.29 23.22 59.14
C GLU A 547 28.54 23.50 59.98
N LYS A 548 29.72 23.51 59.36
CA LYS A 548 30.99 23.81 60.05
C LYS A 548 31.00 25.21 60.67
N ALA A 549 30.47 26.21 59.96
CA ALA A 549 30.35 27.57 60.48
C ALA A 549 29.41 27.63 61.70
N ALA A 550 28.24 26.96 61.62
CA ALA A 550 27.30 26.90 62.73
C ALA A 550 27.89 26.17 63.96
N LEU A 551 28.61 25.07 63.74
CA LEU A 551 29.27 24.32 64.81
C LEU A 551 30.41 25.12 65.45
N ALA A 552 31.21 25.83 64.65
CA ALA A 552 32.24 26.74 65.15
C ALA A 552 31.65 27.89 65.97
N ALA A 553 30.57 28.51 65.50
CA ALA A 553 29.85 29.56 66.23
C ALA A 553 29.28 29.04 67.56
N THR A 554 28.66 27.85 67.54
CA THR A 554 28.13 27.19 68.75
C THR A 554 29.24 26.92 69.76
N ASN A 555 30.37 26.35 69.32
CA ASN A 555 31.51 26.09 70.19
C ASN A 555 32.13 27.37 70.78
N ALA A 556 32.20 28.45 69.98
CA ALA A 556 32.67 29.75 70.46
C ALA A 556 31.74 30.31 71.54
N ALA A 557 30.41 30.27 71.30
CA ALA A 557 29.40 30.69 72.26
C ALA A 557 29.49 29.88 73.56
N VAL A 558 29.53 28.54 73.48
CA VAL A 558 29.68 27.66 74.65
C VAL A 558 30.94 27.98 75.45
N ARG A 559 32.07 28.22 74.79
CA ARG A 559 33.33 28.60 75.46
C ARG A 559 33.22 29.94 76.16
N GLN A 560 32.63 30.94 75.51
CA GLN A 560 32.42 32.26 76.09
C GLN A 560 31.47 32.21 77.28
N ASP A 561 30.36 31.48 77.16
CA ASP A 561 29.37 31.32 78.23
C ASP A 561 29.97 30.57 79.42
N THR A 562 30.74 29.50 79.19
CA THR A 562 31.45 28.77 80.26
C THR A 562 32.45 29.68 80.98
N ALA A 563 33.22 30.49 80.24
CA ALA A 563 34.15 31.45 80.84
C ALA A 563 33.42 32.50 81.69
N LYS A 564 32.25 32.98 81.22
CA LYS A 564 31.42 33.94 81.93
C LYS A 564 30.77 33.33 83.18
N ILE A 565 30.31 32.08 83.11
CA ILE A 565 29.80 31.32 84.25
C ILE A 565 30.90 31.21 85.31
N ASN A 566 32.07 30.71 84.94
CA ASN A 566 33.19 30.52 85.86
C ASN A 566 33.62 31.84 86.51
N ALA A 567 33.70 32.93 85.74
CA ALA A 567 34.04 34.25 86.26
C ALA A 567 32.97 34.78 87.24
N THR A 568 31.70 34.61 86.89
CA THR A 568 30.56 35.04 87.73
C THR A 568 30.47 34.22 89.01
N GLU A 569 30.67 32.90 88.92
CA GLU A 569 30.72 31.99 90.06
C GLU A 569 31.87 32.35 91.00
N ALA A 570 33.09 32.50 90.47
CA ALA A 570 34.27 32.89 91.26
C ALA A 570 34.06 34.24 91.96
N PHE A 571 33.52 35.24 91.27
CA PHE A 571 33.22 36.55 91.84
C PHE A 571 32.12 36.45 92.93
N SER A 572 31.06 35.69 92.67
CA SER A 572 29.95 35.51 93.62
C SER A 572 30.40 34.78 94.88
N LEU A 573 31.23 33.74 94.73
CA LEU A 573 31.78 32.95 95.83
C LEU A 573 32.77 33.80 96.66
N ALA A 574 33.63 34.59 96.00
CA ALA A 574 34.51 35.54 96.68
C ALA A 574 33.71 36.60 97.47
N ARG A 575 32.64 37.16 96.88
CA ARG A 575 31.76 38.12 97.56
C ARG A 575 31.04 37.50 98.75
N ALA A 576 30.47 36.30 98.59
CA ALA A 576 29.83 35.57 99.67
C ALA A 576 30.83 35.28 100.81
N THR A 577 32.05 34.87 100.47
CA THR A 577 33.12 34.62 101.44
C THR A 577 33.53 35.90 102.17
N ALA A 578 33.66 37.03 101.47
CA ALA A 578 33.99 38.31 102.08
C ALA A 578 32.89 38.79 103.05
N VAL A 579 31.61 38.66 102.67
CA VAL A 579 30.47 38.98 103.55
C VAL A 579 30.46 38.06 104.77
N ARG A 580 30.64 36.74 104.56
CA ARG A 580 30.70 35.76 105.66
C ARG A 580 31.85 36.09 106.62
N PHE A 581 33.06 36.31 106.10
CA PHE A 581 34.23 36.66 106.90
C PHE A 581 34.03 37.97 107.67
N ALA A 582 33.41 38.99 107.07
CA ALA A 582 33.12 40.24 107.76
C ALA A 582 32.13 40.05 108.92
N ALA A 583 31.10 39.23 108.72
CA ALA A 583 30.13 38.87 109.77
C ALA A 583 30.80 38.06 110.89
N GLU A 584 31.61 37.04 110.54
CA GLU A 584 32.37 36.23 111.49
C GLU A 584 33.38 37.08 112.29
N LYS A 585 34.09 38.00 111.63
CA LYS A 585 35.02 38.95 112.28
C LYS A 585 34.29 39.83 113.29
N ASN A 586 33.10 40.35 112.94
CA ASN A 586 32.29 41.16 113.85
C ASN A 586 31.80 40.33 115.05
N ALA A 587 31.28 39.12 114.81
CA ALA A 587 30.88 38.20 115.87
C ALA A 587 32.05 37.86 116.81
N TYR A 588 33.24 37.62 116.27
CA TYR A 588 34.45 37.40 117.06
C TYR A 588 34.85 38.65 117.88
N GLN A 589 34.74 39.86 117.32
CA GLN A 589 35.02 41.09 118.07
C GLN A 589 34.05 41.29 119.26
N GLN A 590 32.82 40.79 119.16
CA GLN A 590 31.82 40.90 120.24
C GLN A 590 31.95 39.79 121.30
N ALA A 591 32.26 38.55 120.91
CA ALA A 591 32.19 37.38 121.79
C ALA A 591 33.54 36.65 122.03
N GLY A 592 34.61 36.99 121.31
CA GLY A 592 35.96 36.46 121.50
C GLY A 592 36.04 34.93 121.40
N GLN A 593 36.59 34.30 122.44
CA GLN A 593 36.83 32.85 122.50
C GLN A 593 35.53 32.02 122.39
N VAL A 594 34.42 32.52 122.93
CA VAL A 594 33.12 31.79 122.94
C VAL A 594 32.65 31.48 121.52
N PHE A 595 32.84 32.42 120.58
CA PHE A 595 32.49 32.24 119.17
C PHE A 595 33.34 31.16 118.49
N ILE A 596 34.65 31.08 118.81
CA ILE A 596 35.55 30.08 118.24
C ILE A 596 35.16 28.68 118.72
N ASP A 597 34.85 28.55 120.01
CA ASP A 597 34.42 27.28 120.59
C ASP A 597 33.08 26.83 119.99
N GLU A 598 32.09 27.75 119.86
CA GLU A 598 30.81 27.47 119.19
C GLU A 598 31.02 27.03 117.73
N LEU A 599 31.86 27.73 116.97
CA LEU A 599 32.18 27.38 115.59
C LEU A 599 32.84 26.01 115.49
N TRP A 600 33.76 25.69 116.41
CA TRP A 600 34.41 24.38 116.49
C TRP A 600 33.38 23.27 116.77
N PHE A 601 32.54 23.45 117.79
CA PHE A 601 31.50 22.47 118.11
C PHE A 601 30.48 22.32 116.99
N LYS A 602 30.07 23.40 116.32
CA LYS A 602 29.17 23.36 115.16
C LYS A 602 29.80 22.61 114.00
N GLN A 603 31.08 22.85 113.70
CA GLN A 603 31.78 22.17 112.63
C GLN A 603 32.02 20.70 112.97
N LEU A 604 32.32 20.40 114.23
CA LEU A 604 32.44 19.04 114.74
C LEU A 604 31.08 18.32 114.65
N GLN A 605 29.98 18.98 115.04
CA GLN A 605 28.62 18.46 114.89
C GLN A 605 28.29 18.16 113.43
N LEU A 606 28.54 19.09 112.51
CA LEU A 606 28.30 18.87 111.07
C LEU A 606 29.16 17.72 110.53
N THR A 607 30.43 17.65 110.91
CA THR A 607 31.37 16.64 110.44
C THR A 607 31.06 15.25 111.00
N LEU A 608 30.60 15.18 112.24
CA LEU A 608 30.24 13.92 112.91
C LEU A 608 28.79 13.50 112.62
N SER A 609 27.94 14.41 112.16
CA SER A 609 26.54 14.10 111.81
C SER A 609 26.47 13.02 110.72
N GLY A 610 25.69 11.96 110.99
CA GLY A 610 25.48 10.85 110.04
C GLY A 610 26.69 9.92 109.85
N ARG A 611 27.77 10.05 110.64
CA ARG A 611 28.92 9.13 110.59
C ARG A 611 28.85 8.09 111.72
N PRO A 612 29.28 6.83 111.49
CA PRO A 612 29.36 5.82 112.52
C PRO A 612 30.54 6.11 113.45
N LEU A 613 30.30 6.32 114.74
CA LEU A 613 31.30 6.77 115.71
C LEU A 613 31.67 5.67 116.71
N LEU A 614 32.97 5.51 116.99
CA LEU A 614 33.46 4.71 118.11
C LEU A 614 34.14 5.66 119.08
N VAL A 615 33.56 5.84 120.26
CA VAL A 615 34.11 6.74 121.30
C VAL A 615 34.90 5.89 122.30
N ILE A 616 36.17 6.22 122.50
CA ILE A 616 37.06 5.56 123.45
C ILE A 616 37.43 6.58 124.51
N ASP A 617 36.93 6.44 125.74
CA ASP A 617 37.25 7.34 126.85
C ASP A 617 37.49 6.52 128.12
N GLN A 618 38.64 6.75 128.73
CA GLN A 618 39.16 6.05 129.90
C GLN A 618 38.35 6.34 131.17
N ARG A 619 37.49 7.37 131.15
CA ARG A 619 36.59 7.75 132.24
C ARG A 619 35.22 7.07 132.16
N ILE A 620 34.91 6.42 131.04
CA ILE A 620 33.67 5.66 130.84
C ILE A 620 33.89 4.24 131.36
N GLY A 621 33.40 3.96 132.57
CA GLY A 621 33.16 2.59 133.05
C GLY A 621 33.91 2.18 134.32
N ALA A 622 33.18 2.10 135.44
CA ALA A 622 33.48 1.14 136.50
C ALA A 622 32.59 -0.09 136.29
N GLY A 623 32.96 -0.97 135.36
CA GLY A 623 32.25 -2.24 135.14
C GLY A 623 32.12 -2.76 133.70
N SER A 624 32.55 -2.00 132.68
CA SER A 624 32.55 -2.43 131.27
C SER A 624 33.72 -1.79 130.49
N SER A 625 34.10 -2.38 129.35
CA SER A 625 35.19 -1.86 128.49
C SER A 625 35.02 -0.36 128.16
N PRO A 626 36.12 0.43 128.13
CA PRO A 626 36.11 1.90 127.98
C PRO A 626 35.85 2.34 126.53
N THR A 627 34.79 1.79 125.92
CA THR A 627 34.41 2.02 124.53
C THR A 627 32.89 2.12 124.40
N LEU A 628 32.39 3.23 123.86
CA LEU A 628 31.00 3.42 123.45
C LEU A 628 30.94 3.33 121.92
N ASP A 629 30.42 2.22 121.42
CA ASP A 629 30.27 1.97 119.99
C ASP A 629 28.91 2.48 119.50
N LEU A 630 28.91 3.58 118.76
CA LEU A 630 27.74 4.21 118.14
C LEU A 630 27.70 3.91 116.63
N ARG A 631 28.42 2.88 116.17
CA ARG A 631 28.35 2.42 114.79
C ARG A 631 27.08 1.56 114.63
N GLU A 632 26.21 1.91 113.70
CA GLU A 632 25.13 1.02 113.27
C GLU A 632 25.72 -0.11 112.43
N PHE A 633 25.65 -1.35 112.92
CA PHE A 633 26.02 -2.52 112.13
C PHE A 633 24.86 -2.88 111.20
N PRO A 634 25.07 -2.96 109.87
CA PRO A 634 24.01 -3.39 108.96
C PRO A 634 23.55 -4.81 109.32
N SER A 635 22.24 -5.04 109.27
CA SER A 635 21.71 -6.39 109.41
C SER A 635 22.28 -7.30 108.31
N LEU A 636 22.46 -8.60 108.57
CA LEU A 636 23.00 -9.56 107.57
C LEU A 636 22.25 -9.51 106.23
N ASN A 637 20.97 -9.11 106.24
CA ASN A 637 20.15 -8.92 105.05
C ASN A 637 20.53 -7.68 104.20
N ASP A 638 21.06 -6.62 104.80
CA ASP A 638 21.46 -5.40 104.09
C ASP A 638 22.86 -5.51 103.48
N ALA A 639 23.75 -6.29 104.10
CA ALA A 639 25.05 -6.63 103.52
C ALA A 639 24.89 -7.46 102.23
N ALA A 640 23.97 -8.44 102.22
CA ALA A 640 23.70 -9.29 101.05
C ALA A 640 23.09 -8.51 99.85
N ARG A 641 22.45 -7.36 100.08
CA ARG A 641 21.88 -6.53 99.00
C ARG A 641 22.91 -5.64 98.31
N ARG A 642 24.04 -5.31 98.95
CA ARG A 642 25.09 -4.46 98.37
C ARG A 642 26.02 -5.21 97.41
N ASP A 643 26.15 -6.53 97.56
CA ASP A 643 26.99 -7.38 96.69
C ASP A 643 26.21 -8.00 95.51
N ALA A 644 24.95 -7.62 95.30
CA ALA A 644 24.20 -8.03 94.12
C ALA A 644 24.68 -7.24 92.89
N PRO A 645 25.16 -7.89 91.81
CA PRO A 645 25.60 -7.19 90.61
C PRO A 645 24.42 -6.47 89.94
N VAL A 646 24.58 -5.16 89.69
CA VAL A 646 23.60 -4.34 88.97
C VAL A 646 23.47 -4.88 87.54
N LYS A 647 22.27 -5.32 87.17
CA LYS A 647 21.94 -5.82 85.83
C LYS A 647 22.10 -4.66 84.83
N PRO A 648 22.87 -4.79 83.73
CA PRO A 648 23.03 -3.71 82.75
C PRO A 648 21.70 -3.45 82.04
N ALA A 649 21.29 -2.17 82.00
CA ALA A 649 20.12 -1.72 81.26
C ALA A 649 20.37 -1.88 79.76
N GLN A 650 19.50 -2.63 79.08
CA GLN A 650 19.50 -2.75 77.63
C GLN A 650 19.18 -1.39 77.00
N GLU A 651 20.07 -0.89 76.16
CA GLU A 651 19.79 0.22 75.24
C GLU A 651 18.68 -0.18 74.26
N PRO A 652 17.66 0.67 74.03
CA PRO A 652 16.67 0.44 72.99
C PRO A 652 17.31 0.66 71.61
N SER A 653 17.26 -0.39 70.79
CA SER A 653 17.65 -0.40 69.38
C SER A 653 16.92 0.69 68.58
N ARG A 654 17.68 1.41 67.75
CA ARG A 654 17.18 2.39 66.79
C ARG A 654 16.95 1.78 65.43
#